data_AF-A0AAE0D5Z8-F1
#
_entry.id   AF-A0AAE0D5Z8-F1
#
_cell.length_a   1.000
_cell.length_b   1.000
_cell.length_c   1.000
_cell.angle_alpha   90.00
_cell.angle_beta   90.00
_cell.angle_gamma   90.00
#
_symmetry.space_group_name_H-M   'P 1'
#
loop_
_entity.id
_entity.type
_entity.pdbx_description
1 polymer ?
#
loop_
_entity_poly.entity_id
_entity_poly.type
_entity_poly.pdbx_seq_one_letter_code
_entity_poly.pdbx_strand_id
1 'polypeptide(L)'
;MSPPLHLASSLSSAVEEYKITTDYFLEWLWCQHRMAHPDQATGYSFKSCAEILNAVKLVANDEVAVPASVIASLDRAIDKRRIALTIHQDIQADDVEHEVFLQKLEVALEILNPLKAETPAFGDTRVQDTTRSTLNRYASLSNTETDAEPDVPVSNVCEKRVSATLEEMTPPAKAMKSRCQFLVDDFIGKIAQDMDYVKIYIGMRLQIEEYWTEAAEGKLPLPVAAWLTSEAMRKIEITIPKDLKLTDTLNLVTELGPVLQRVDSIMGTQKTDTPWWKHAGSLLEYEHALNTLDHGAETADGTETPNPKPCMPWHSQEMSGDVLPKIFQDIHRAMGRQRAINAVENVTFFMPRKGSCEPFYAAASHLIAGDINAAPSTLVFGTDLFLSSSKAFFWPKGGDLNKENCRLRPLRLAMDMKASAGKVAGIFQELPIRANATMQFYEMMSYFVNGIDAFIRERNFDDYHSAPWTAGCHMAEMLYQAQVVGECLLLHRTIIPSTLHLYNALRQSPVKLPRIRIMDELCEMFHDAIFFGTLPDKNFLSWYRYCVYDAKIAKISKLPHYGASGLRIDPDHMPRALSVDSAFATQHRHGHTPSPGFTGPLYGVKVPSKGPPSTALLNELDGIYSGIRDIDHIQLAEQAVLKDFQGPRAVITVDYFSLYKFCADIMDDFTCIAKYDVGMRHPEIAEVMGLENYVDAAIGCIVSMSGRKEMHREMHRTSGAGVGFMAFSKIDKGLSLDSMKWKL
;
A
#
# COMPACT_ATOMS: atom_id res chain seq x y z
N MET A 1 -6.15 -5.49 19.06
CA MET A 1 -5.10 -5.44 20.10
C MET A 1 -4.22 -4.27 19.74
N SER A 2 -4.15 -3.23 20.57
CA SER A 2 -3.27 -2.08 20.31
C SER A 2 -1.81 -2.53 20.47
N PRO A 3 -0.89 -2.19 19.54
CA PRO A 3 0.52 -2.52 19.74
C PRO A 3 1.07 -1.69 20.92
N PRO A 4 2.04 -2.22 21.68
CA PRO A 4 2.59 -1.52 22.83
C PRO A 4 3.42 -0.32 22.34
N LEU A 5 2.90 0.88 22.60
CA LEU A 5 3.60 2.16 22.53
C LEU A 5 4.63 2.25 23.67
N HIS A 6 5.74 1.51 23.60
CA HIS A 6 6.91 1.75 24.45
C HIS A 6 8.20 1.33 23.72
N LEU A 7 8.66 2.22 22.84
CA LEU A 7 10.03 2.26 22.31
C LEU A 7 10.40 3.74 22.16
N ALA A 8 10.55 4.43 23.29
CA ALA A 8 10.97 5.82 23.35
C ALA A 8 12.07 5.96 24.39
N SER A 9 13.25 5.44 24.03
CA SER A 9 14.53 5.82 24.64
C SER A 9 15.65 5.26 23.75
N SER A 10 15.96 5.95 22.66
CA SER A 10 17.16 5.72 21.83
C SER A 10 18.09 6.92 21.95
N LEU A 11 19.34 6.80 21.48
CA LEU A 11 20.26 7.94 21.32
C LEU A 11 19.59 9.10 20.55
N SER A 12 18.82 8.78 19.50
CA SER A 12 18.00 9.74 18.75
C SER A 12 17.02 10.50 19.65
N SER A 13 16.33 9.79 20.56
CA SER A 13 15.44 10.42 21.54
C SER A 13 16.19 11.34 22.52
N ALA A 14 17.38 10.96 22.99
CA ALA A 14 18.19 11.84 23.85
C ALA A 14 18.68 13.08 23.10
N VAL A 15 19.04 12.94 21.82
CA VAL A 15 19.43 14.05 20.94
C VAL A 15 18.27 14.99 20.69
N GLU A 16 17.12 14.45 20.29
CA GLU A 16 15.89 15.20 20.07
C GLU A 16 15.46 15.93 21.34
N GLU A 17 15.53 15.25 22.49
CA GLU A 17 15.16 15.81 23.78
C GLU A 17 16.07 16.97 24.20
N TYR A 18 17.40 16.88 24.04
CA TYR A 18 18.24 18.05 24.34
C TYR A 18 18.03 19.19 23.33
N LYS A 19 17.77 18.88 22.06
CA LYS A 19 17.48 19.92 21.05
C LYS A 19 16.18 20.66 21.41
N ILE A 20 15.09 19.93 21.69
CA ILE A 20 13.80 20.51 22.09
C ILE A 20 13.93 21.34 23.38
N THR A 21 14.59 20.79 24.40
CA THR A 21 14.72 21.47 25.70
C THR A 21 15.66 22.68 25.64
N THR A 22 16.69 22.64 24.79
CA THR A 22 17.54 23.80 24.47
C THR A 22 16.73 24.87 23.72
N ASP A 23 15.96 24.48 22.69
CA ASP A 23 15.17 25.41 21.88
C ASP A 23 14.12 26.14 22.73
N TYR A 24 13.39 25.41 23.59
CA TYR A 24 12.42 26.00 24.51
C TYR A 24 13.05 27.06 25.43
N PHE A 25 14.25 26.80 25.97
CA PHE A 25 14.99 27.77 26.77
C PHE A 25 15.40 28.99 25.95
N LEU A 26 15.99 28.78 24.76
CA LEU A 26 16.48 29.85 23.91
C LEU A 26 15.35 30.73 23.37
N GLU A 27 14.19 30.16 23.05
CA GLU A 27 13.00 30.92 22.62
C GLU A 27 12.47 31.82 23.74
N TRP A 28 12.38 31.29 24.97
CA TRP A 28 11.98 32.10 26.12
C TRP A 28 12.98 33.24 26.34
N LEU A 29 14.27 32.92 26.35
CA LEU A 29 15.34 33.90 26.58
C LEU A 29 15.33 35.00 25.50
N TRP A 30 15.16 34.61 24.24
CA TRP A 30 15.07 35.55 23.12
C TRP A 30 13.87 36.47 23.24
N CYS A 31 12.71 35.95 23.63
CA CYS A 31 11.51 36.76 23.87
C CYS A 31 11.76 37.80 24.97
N GLN A 32 12.34 37.39 26.11
CA GLN A 32 12.63 38.32 27.20
C GLN A 32 13.67 39.36 26.81
N HIS A 33 14.77 38.95 26.17
CA HIS A 33 15.82 39.85 25.71
C HIS A 33 15.29 40.90 24.73
N ARG A 34 14.43 40.49 23.78
CA ARG A 34 13.81 41.40 22.82
C ARG A 34 12.81 42.36 23.47
N MET A 35 12.08 41.94 24.50
CA MET A 35 11.16 42.80 25.23
C MET A 35 11.89 43.85 26.07
N ALA A 36 12.99 43.47 26.71
CA ALA A 36 13.79 44.34 27.57
C ALA A 36 14.72 45.27 26.77
N HIS A 37 15.29 44.79 25.67
CA HIS A 37 16.30 45.50 24.88
C HIS A 37 16.03 45.41 23.36
N PRO A 38 14.95 46.03 22.86
CA PRO A 38 14.55 45.93 21.46
C PRO A 38 15.63 46.45 20.49
N ASP A 39 16.42 47.44 20.91
CA ASP A 39 17.48 48.05 20.10
C ASP A 39 18.72 47.15 19.93
N GLN A 40 18.89 46.14 20.80
CA GLN A 40 20.01 45.20 20.76
C GLN A 40 19.65 43.88 20.07
N ALA A 41 18.36 43.54 20.00
CA ALA A 41 17.85 42.33 19.38
C ALA A 41 17.73 42.46 17.84
N THR A 42 18.87 42.51 17.13
CA THR A 42 18.89 42.56 15.66
C THR A 42 18.83 41.17 15.02
N GLY A 43 17.62 40.67 14.77
CA GLY A 43 17.42 39.40 14.05
C GLY A 43 16.22 38.59 14.55
N TYR A 44 16.24 37.29 14.27
CA TYR A 44 15.18 36.36 14.67
C TYR A 44 15.65 35.26 15.66
N SER A 45 16.95 35.20 15.97
CA SER A 45 17.57 34.25 16.89
C SER A 45 18.96 34.74 17.34
N PHE A 46 19.53 34.12 18.37
CA PHE A 46 20.93 34.31 18.76
C PHE A 46 21.88 33.78 17.67
N LYS A 47 23.01 34.47 17.45
CA LYS A 47 24.07 34.15 16.48
C LYS A 47 25.37 33.71 17.13
N SER A 48 25.47 33.70 18.46
CA SER A 48 26.62 33.15 19.17
C SER A 48 26.29 32.80 20.63
N CYS A 49 27.11 31.92 21.22
CA CYS A 49 27.08 31.63 22.65
C CYS A 49 27.33 32.88 23.50
N ALA A 50 28.11 33.82 22.98
CA ALA A 50 28.37 35.10 23.63
C ALA A 50 27.10 35.97 23.69
N GLU A 51 26.30 35.99 22.62
CA GLU A 51 25.01 36.67 22.61
C GLU A 51 24.02 36.04 23.60
N ILE A 52 23.97 34.70 23.67
CA ILE A 52 23.13 33.98 24.64
C ILE A 52 23.49 34.40 26.07
N LEU A 53 24.77 34.32 26.44
CA LEU A 53 25.21 34.71 27.78
C LEU A 53 25.01 36.20 28.08
N ASN A 54 25.20 37.07 27.10
CA ASN A 54 24.93 38.50 27.29
C ASN A 54 23.43 38.74 27.53
N ALA A 55 22.56 38.08 26.77
CA ALA A 55 21.12 38.14 26.99
C ALA A 55 20.72 37.60 28.36
N VAL A 56 21.30 36.48 28.80
CA VAL A 56 21.09 35.94 30.16
C VAL A 56 21.46 36.96 31.23
N LYS A 57 22.63 37.59 31.12
CA LYS A 57 23.08 38.61 32.07
C LYS A 57 22.17 39.84 32.09
N LEU A 58 21.70 40.27 30.92
CA LEU A 58 20.79 41.41 30.79
C LEU A 58 19.44 41.11 31.44
N VAL A 59 18.84 39.96 31.11
CA VAL A 59 17.59 39.48 31.73
C VAL A 59 17.74 39.34 33.25
N ALA A 60 18.92 38.90 33.72
CA ALA A 60 19.20 38.79 35.14
C ALA A 60 19.39 40.14 35.85
N ASN A 61 20.04 41.10 35.19
CA ASN A 61 20.19 42.47 35.70
C ASN A 61 18.85 43.20 35.80
N ASP A 62 17.91 42.86 34.91
CA ASP A 62 16.55 43.39 34.91
C ASP A 62 15.63 42.66 35.93
N GLU A 63 16.19 41.75 36.73
CA GLU A 63 15.49 40.95 37.75
C GLU A 63 14.23 40.25 37.22
N VAL A 64 14.24 39.84 35.96
CA VAL A 64 13.10 39.17 35.32
C VAL A 64 12.88 37.80 35.94
N ALA A 65 11.70 37.60 36.52
CA ALA A 65 11.33 36.31 37.13
C ALA A 65 11.30 35.19 36.07
N VAL A 66 12.03 34.09 36.34
CA VAL A 66 12.18 32.97 35.41
C VAL A 66 11.17 31.88 35.74
N PRO A 67 10.28 31.47 34.81
CA PRO A 67 9.33 30.38 35.08
C PRO A 67 10.05 29.08 35.45
N ALA A 68 9.53 28.36 36.44
CA ALA A 68 10.09 27.08 36.87
C ALA A 68 10.20 26.04 35.72
N SER A 69 9.31 26.11 34.73
CA SER A 69 9.36 25.26 33.53
C SER A 69 10.57 25.54 32.64
N VAL A 70 11.04 26.80 32.57
CA VAL A 70 12.22 27.19 31.79
C VAL A 70 13.49 26.71 32.48
N ILE A 71 13.59 26.88 33.81
CA ILE A 71 14.70 26.33 34.59
C ILE A 71 14.76 24.81 34.46
N ALA A 72 13.63 24.11 34.59
CA ALA A 72 13.56 22.66 34.40
C ALA A 72 13.96 22.22 32.97
N SER A 73 13.59 23.00 31.95
CA SER A 73 14.01 22.73 30.57
C SER A 73 15.51 22.93 30.37
N LEU A 74 16.10 23.98 30.93
CA LEU A 74 17.53 24.25 30.85
C LEU A 74 18.36 23.18 31.58
N ASP A 75 17.93 22.80 32.79
CA ASP A 75 18.53 21.72 33.57
C ASP A 75 18.50 20.38 32.80
N ARG A 76 17.33 20.04 32.24
CA ARG A 76 17.16 18.85 31.39
C ARG A 76 18.00 18.91 30.11
N ALA A 77 18.17 20.08 29.50
CA ALA A 77 19.02 20.26 28.33
C ALA A 77 20.50 20.00 28.66
N ILE A 78 20.98 20.49 29.81
CA ILE A 78 22.35 20.27 30.31
C ILE A 78 22.59 18.78 30.58
N ASP A 79 21.68 18.13 31.31
CA ASP A 79 21.80 16.70 31.62
C ASP A 79 21.88 15.83 30.36
N LYS A 80 21.03 16.11 29.37
CA LYS A 80 21.00 15.35 28.12
C LYS A 80 22.21 15.64 27.23
N ARG A 81 22.73 16.87 27.24
CA ARG A 81 23.99 17.22 26.56
C ARG A 81 25.21 16.60 27.22
N ARG A 82 25.25 16.41 28.54
CA ARG A 82 26.31 15.64 29.22
C ARG A 82 26.35 14.19 28.74
N ILE A 83 25.18 13.58 28.56
CA ILE A 83 25.06 12.23 27.98
C ILE A 83 25.63 12.24 26.55
N ALA A 84 25.27 13.22 25.73
CA ALA A 84 25.80 13.37 24.36
C ALA A 84 27.32 13.60 24.33
N LEU A 85 27.86 14.45 25.22
CA LEU A 85 29.30 14.72 25.34
C LEU A 85 30.09 13.47 25.76
N THR A 86 29.54 12.66 26.67
CA THR A 86 30.15 11.38 27.06
C THR A 86 30.30 10.47 25.83
N ILE A 87 29.30 10.47 24.94
CA ILE A 87 29.35 9.72 23.68
C ILE A 87 30.39 10.32 22.73
N HIS A 88 30.48 11.66 22.60
CA HIS A 88 31.51 12.34 21.79
C HIS A 88 32.94 11.97 22.22
N GLN A 89 33.18 11.92 23.53
CA GLN A 89 34.48 11.54 24.09
C GLN A 89 34.80 10.07 23.83
N ASP A 90 33.80 9.19 23.95
CA ASP A 90 33.96 7.75 23.66
C ASP A 90 34.27 7.48 22.17
N ILE A 91 33.78 8.32 21.24
CA ILE A 91 34.03 8.20 19.79
C ILE A 91 35.25 8.97 19.29
N GLN A 92 36.00 9.64 20.17
CA GLN A 92 37.13 10.50 19.82
C GLN A 92 36.81 11.58 18.77
N ALA A 93 35.54 12.01 18.70
CA ALA A 93 35.16 13.12 17.84
C ALA A 93 35.68 14.42 18.48
N ASP A 94 36.30 15.29 17.67
CA ASP A 94 36.70 16.63 18.11
C ASP A 94 35.44 17.45 18.39
N ASP A 95 35.17 17.71 19.67
CA ASP A 95 33.90 18.25 20.16
C ASP A 95 34.08 19.46 21.08
N VAL A 96 35.18 20.21 20.86
CA VAL A 96 35.50 21.42 21.61
C VAL A 96 34.33 22.42 21.59
N GLU A 97 33.55 22.48 20.49
CA GLU A 97 32.41 23.38 20.37
C GLU A 97 31.21 22.99 21.24
N HIS A 98 30.85 21.70 21.33
CA HIS A 98 29.73 21.26 22.17
C HIS A 98 30.08 21.30 23.66
N GLU A 99 31.33 20.97 24.03
CA GLU A 99 31.81 21.14 25.40
C GLU A 99 31.76 22.62 25.82
N VAL A 100 32.27 23.51 24.97
CA VAL A 100 32.19 24.95 25.20
C VAL A 100 30.73 25.39 25.29
N PHE A 101 29.83 24.90 24.43
CA PHE A 101 28.41 25.26 24.50
C PHE A 101 27.74 24.77 25.79
N LEU A 102 28.01 23.54 26.22
CA LEU A 102 27.51 22.97 27.47
C LEU A 102 27.93 23.80 28.69
N GLN A 103 29.21 24.15 28.79
CA GLN A 103 29.71 25.02 29.85
C GLN A 103 28.98 26.38 29.88
N LYS A 104 28.62 26.92 28.71
CA LYS A 104 27.87 28.18 28.62
C LYS A 104 26.42 28.03 29.08
N LEU A 105 25.78 26.90 28.83
CA LEU A 105 24.44 26.60 29.36
C LEU A 105 24.46 26.42 30.88
N GLU A 106 25.50 25.78 31.42
CA GLU A 106 25.68 25.65 32.88
C GLU A 106 25.84 27.01 33.54
N VAL A 107 26.66 27.90 32.98
CA VAL A 107 26.78 29.29 33.44
C VAL A 107 25.44 30.04 33.33
N ALA A 108 24.67 29.80 32.27
CA ALA A 108 23.34 30.40 32.14
C ALA A 108 22.39 29.91 33.24
N LEU A 109 22.43 28.62 33.58
CA LEU A 109 21.63 28.04 34.66
C LEU A 109 22.02 28.64 36.02
N GLU A 110 23.31 28.78 36.30
CA GLU A 110 23.80 29.41 37.53
C GLU A 110 23.30 30.86 37.69
N ILE A 111 23.26 31.63 36.59
CA ILE A 111 22.78 33.02 36.61
C ILE A 111 21.26 33.09 36.80
N LEU A 112 20.49 32.22 36.16
CA LEU A 112 19.03 32.30 36.12
C LEU A 112 18.33 31.55 37.28
N ASN A 113 18.95 30.53 37.85
CA ASN A 113 18.35 29.73 38.92
C ASN A 113 17.97 30.54 40.19
N PRO A 114 18.75 31.55 40.63
CA PRO A 114 18.36 32.44 41.72
C PRO A 114 17.09 33.26 41.43
N LEU A 115 16.77 33.50 40.15
CA LEU A 115 15.62 34.26 39.67
C LEU A 115 14.40 33.37 39.40
N LYS A 116 14.48 32.09 39.75
CA LYS A 116 13.37 31.14 39.61
C LYS A 116 12.16 31.67 40.35
N ALA A 117 11.10 31.97 39.61
CA ALA A 117 9.83 32.38 40.17
C ALA A 117 9.37 31.31 41.16
N GLU A 118 9.09 31.72 42.41
CA GLU A 118 8.35 30.87 43.31
C GLU A 118 7.03 30.52 42.63
N THR A 119 6.78 29.23 42.43
CA THR A 119 5.52 28.75 41.88
C THR A 119 4.42 29.45 42.67
N PRO A 120 3.54 30.28 42.08
CA PRO A 120 2.37 30.71 42.81
C PRO A 120 1.66 29.42 43.16
N ALA A 121 1.58 29.14 44.47
CA ALA A 121 0.70 28.09 44.94
C ALA A 121 -0.67 28.46 44.38
N PHE A 122 -1.15 27.72 43.36
CA PHE A 122 -2.56 27.68 43.02
C PHE A 122 -3.26 26.96 44.19
N GLY A 123 -3.26 27.61 45.34
CA GLY A 123 -4.00 27.29 46.54
C GLY A 123 -5.13 28.29 46.66
N ASP A 124 -6.03 28.28 45.68
CA ASP A 124 -7.37 28.82 45.91
C ASP A 124 -8.36 27.65 45.85
N THR A 125 -8.63 27.12 47.04
CA THR A 125 -9.58 26.03 47.33
C THR A 125 -11.05 26.45 47.09
N ARG A 126 -11.32 27.44 46.22
CA ARG A 126 -12.66 27.93 45.90
C ARG A 126 -13.11 27.72 44.45
N VAL A 127 -12.35 26.97 43.65
CA VAL A 127 -12.80 26.53 42.31
C VAL A 127 -12.68 25.01 42.18
N GLN A 128 -13.24 24.26 43.15
CA GLN A 128 -13.54 22.84 42.97
C GLN A 128 -15.04 22.52 42.91
N ASP A 129 -15.92 23.51 43.07
CA ASP A 129 -17.36 23.33 42.87
C ASP A 129 -17.90 24.31 41.83
N THR A 130 -17.63 24.05 40.55
CA THR A 130 -18.63 24.26 39.49
C THR A 130 -18.27 23.44 38.25
N THR A 131 -19.15 22.48 37.98
CA THR A 131 -19.28 21.68 36.76
C THR A 131 -19.02 22.44 35.45
N ARG A 132 -18.28 21.79 34.55
CA ARG A 132 -18.33 21.90 33.07
C ARG A 132 -18.91 23.22 32.52
N SER A 133 -18.04 24.16 32.19
CA SER A 133 -18.36 25.20 31.21
C SER A 133 -17.13 25.51 30.36
N THR A 134 -17.26 25.29 29.05
CA THR A 134 -16.32 25.69 28.01
C THR A 134 -16.29 27.21 27.91
N LEU A 135 -15.34 27.86 28.57
CA LEU A 135 -15.09 29.29 28.43
C LEU A 135 -13.80 29.51 27.66
N ASN A 136 -13.97 30.06 26.45
CA ASN A 136 -12.92 30.39 25.50
C ASN A 136 -12.00 31.48 26.10
N ARG A 137 -10.70 31.18 26.22
CA ARG A 137 -9.68 32.07 26.81
C ARG A 137 -9.49 33.40 26.04
N TYR A 138 -10.05 33.51 24.84
CA TYR A 138 -9.98 34.71 23.99
C TYR A 138 -11.23 35.61 24.08
N ALA A 139 -12.17 35.34 25.00
CA ALA A 139 -13.39 36.15 25.16
C ALA A 139 -13.11 37.62 25.51
N SER A 140 -11.93 37.96 26.02
CA SER A 140 -11.52 39.33 26.32
C SER A 140 -11.14 40.18 25.10
N LEU A 141 -11.21 39.62 23.87
CA LEU A 141 -10.94 40.35 22.63
C LEU A 141 -12.21 40.69 21.82
N SER A 142 -13.41 40.33 22.30
CA SER A 142 -14.65 40.76 21.68
C SER A 142 -15.10 42.10 22.27
N ASN A 143 -14.71 43.21 21.63
CA ASN A 143 -15.37 44.49 21.83
C ASN A 143 -16.79 44.39 21.24
N THR A 144 -17.80 44.38 22.12
CA THR A 144 -19.19 44.63 21.78
C THR A 144 -19.49 46.11 21.95
N GLU A 145 -19.65 46.84 20.84
CA GLU A 145 -20.53 48.00 20.84
C GLU A 145 -21.97 47.50 20.64
N THR A 146 -22.77 47.69 21.68
CA THR A 146 -24.23 47.48 21.70
C THR A 146 -24.92 48.54 20.84
N ASP A 147 -25.86 48.11 20.00
CA ASP A 147 -27.07 48.89 19.76
C ASP A 147 -28.29 47.98 19.57
N ALA A 148 -29.43 48.52 19.98
CA ALA A 148 -30.63 47.85 20.48
C ALA A 148 -31.47 47.06 19.45
N GLU A 149 -32.16 46.02 19.93
CA GLU A 149 -33.36 45.45 19.29
C GLU A 149 -34.56 46.42 19.35
N PRO A 150 -35.60 46.24 18.49
CA PRO A 150 -36.72 45.39 18.91
C PRO A 150 -37.37 44.50 17.81
N ASP A 151 -37.79 43.32 18.26
CA ASP A 151 -39.04 42.56 18.00
C ASP A 151 -39.45 41.96 16.63
N VAL A 152 -39.37 40.60 16.57
CA VAL A 152 -40.45 39.58 16.27
C VAL A 152 -41.10 39.54 14.85
N PRO A 153 -41.52 38.39 14.25
CA PRO A 153 -40.97 37.01 14.15
C PRO A 153 -41.11 36.35 12.71
N VAL A 154 -40.74 35.06 12.58
CA VAL A 154 -41.26 34.04 11.60
C VAL A 154 -40.54 33.82 10.23
N SER A 155 -39.97 32.59 10.12
CA SER A 155 -40.02 31.61 9.00
C SER A 155 -39.24 31.78 7.67
N ASN A 156 -38.42 30.75 7.41
CA ASN A 156 -38.13 30.02 6.16
C ASN A 156 -37.62 30.72 4.87
N VAL A 157 -36.81 29.90 4.17
CA VAL A 157 -36.47 29.90 2.74
C VAL A 157 -35.22 30.69 2.32
N CYS A 158 -34.17 29.91 2.05
CA CYS A 158 -33.27 29.94 0.90
C CYS A 158 -33.29 31.21 0.04
N GLU A 159 -32.17 31.95 0.00
CA GLU A 159 -31.80 32.64 -1.23
C GLU A 159 -30.29 32.80 -1.43
N LYS A 160 -29.96 32.76 -2.71
CA LYS A 160 -28.65 32.64 -3.33
C LYS A 160 -27.99 34.01 -3.46
N ARG A 161 -26.67 34.01 -3.22
CA ARG A 161 -25.62 34.61 -4.08
C ARG A 161 -25.60 36.14 -4.25
N VAL A 162 -24.50 36.72 -3.79
CA VAL A 162 -23.51 37.54 -4.53
C VAL A 162 -23.04 38.66 -3.59
N SER A 163 -21.78 38.59 -3.16
CA SER A 163 -20.87 39.73 -3.12
C SER A 163 -19.46 39.19 -2.99
N ALA A 164 -18.82 39.05 -4.15
CA ALA A 164 -17.38 39.13 -4.23
C ALA A 164 -16.93 40.54 -3.84
N THR A 165 -15.67 40.66 -3.43
CA THR A 165 -14.85 41.88 -3.21
C THR A 165 -14.59 42.23 -1.74
N LEU A 166 -13.73 41.44 -1.09
CA LEU A 166 -12.59 41.94 -0.31
C LEU A 166 -11.63 40.76 -0.04
N GLU A 167 -10.93 40.30 -1.09
CA GLU A 167 -9.72 39.49 -0.90
C GLU A 167 -8.60 40.45 -0.47
N GLU A 168 -8.48 40.66 0.83
CA GLU A 168 -7.23 41.13 1.40
C GLU A 168 -6.29 39.91 1.42
N MET A 169 -5.27 39.95 0.55
CA MET A 169 -4.20 38.96 0.46
C MET A 169 -3.54 38.79 1.84
N THR A 170 -4.02 37.85 2.64
CA THR A 170 -3.24 37.33 3.75
C THR A 170 -2.33 36.27 3.15
N PRO A 171 -1.00 36.47 3.12
CA PRO A 171 -0.10 35.43 2.65
C PRO A 171 -0.33 34.18 3.49
N PRO A 172 -0.29 32.97 2.89
CA PRO A 172 -0.50 31.75 3.64
C PRO A 172 0.51 31.72 4.78
N ALA A 173 0.02 31.60 6.01
CA ALA A 173 0.86 31.41 7.18
C ALA A 173 1.65 30.12 6.95
N LYS A 174 2.88 30.25 6.43
CA LYS A 174 3.86 29.18 6.44
C LYS A 174 3.96 28.75 7.88
N ALA A 175 3.65 27.48 8.15
CA ALA A 175 3.96 26.85 9.42
C ALA A 175 5.39 27.26 9.81
N MET A 176 5.52 27.86 10.99
CA MET A 176 6.76 28.44 11.45
C MET A 176 7.78 27.29 11.54
N LYS A 177 8.68 27.18 10.55
CA LYS A 177 9.83 26.27 10.65
C LYS A 177 10.54 26.61 11.95
N SER A 178 10.83 25.59 12.78
CA SER A 178 11.63 25.74 14.01
C SER A 178 12.85 26.62 13.70
N ARG A 179 13.08 27.63 14.54
CA ARG A 179 13.98 28.76 14.28
C ARG A 179 15.44 28.49 14.69
N CYS A 180 15.78 27.24 14.99
CA CYS A 180 17.11 26.88 15.46
C CYS A 180 18.12 26.69 14.31
N GLN A 181 18.65 27.79 13.77
CA GLN A 181 19.87 27.77 12.95
C GLN A 181 21.15 27.55 13.80
N PHE A 182 21.05 27.65 15.13
CA PHE A 182 22.18 27.54 16.06
C PHE A 182 22.43 26.13 16.61
N LEU A 183 21.42 25.26 16.54
CA LEU A 183 21.59 23.83 16.75
C LEU A 183 21.88 23.24 15.38
N VAL A 184 23.09 23.49 14.86
CA VAL A 184 23.61 22.75 13.70
C VAL A 184 23.37 21.26 13.99
N ASP A 185 22.96 20.49 12.99
CA ASP A 185 23.03 19.04 13.10
C ASP A 185 24.50 18.67 13.34
N ASP A 186 24.86 18.61 14.62
CA ASP A 186 26.14 18.14 15.08
C ASP A 186 26.34 16.73 14.50
N PHE A 187 27.60 16.37 14.30
CA PHE A 187 27.97 15.06 13.77
C PHE A 187 27.20 13.91 14.46
N ILE A 188 26.97 14.04 15.77
CA ILE A 188 26.13 13.10 16.54
C ILE A 188 24.66 13.13 16.16
N GLY A 189 24.04 14.28 15.94
CA GLY A 189 22.65 14.33 15.49
C GLY A 189 22.43 13.64 14.15
N LYS A 190 23.37 13.81 13.21
CA LYS A 190 23.34 13.11 11.92
C LYS A 190 23.55 11.60 12.09
N ILE A 191 24.55 11.20 12.88
CA ILE A 191 24.79 9.79 13.22
C ILE A 191 23.57 9.16 13.89
N ALA A 192 22.96 9.85 14.85
CA ALA A 192 21.82 9.32 15.59
C ALA A 192 20.62 9.06 14.66
N GLN A 193 20.38 9.95 13.69
CA GLN A 193 19.36 9.75 12.66
C GLN A 193 19.70 8.55 11.76
N ASP A 194 20.94 8.46 11.28
CA ASP A 194 21.38 7.37 10.40
C ASP A 194 21.32 6.00 11.12
N MET A 195 21.70 5.97 12.40
CA MET A 195 21.58 4.79 13.26
C MET A 195 20.14 4.40 13.54
N ASP A 196 19.27 5.37 13.81
CA ASP A 196 17.84 5.12 14.04
C ASP A 196 17.19 4.54 12.79
N TYR A 197 17.56 5.06 11.60
CA TYR A 197 17.14 4.49 10.33
C TYR A 197 17.60 3.03 10.17
N VAL A 198 18.87 2.71 10.41
CA VAL A 198 19.38 1.32 10.35
C VAL A 198 18.64 0.41 11.33
N LYS A 199 18.34 0.90 12.54
CA LYS A 199 17.55 0.16 13.54
C LYS A 199 16.12 -0.11 13.07
N ILE A 200 15.46 0.90 12.49
CA ILE A 200 14.11 0.77 11.90
C ILE A 200 14.13 -0.26 10.76
N TYR A 201 15.12 -0.15 9.86
CA TYR A 201 15.32 -1.10 8.77
C TYR A 201 15.48 -2.53 9.28
N ILE A 202 16.32 -2.78 10.29
CA ILE A 202 16.53 -4.13 10.85
C ILE A 202 15.23 -4.67 11.44
N GLY A 203 14.43 -3.84 12.11
CA GLY A 203 13.11 -4.23 12.59
C GLY A 203 12.18 -4.68 11.46
N MET A 204 12.11 -3.91 10.37
CA MET A 204 11.34 -4.29 9.18
C MET A 204 11.89 -5.56 8.52
N ARG A 205 13.22 -5.70 8.40
CA ARG A 205 13.88 -6.87 7.82
C ARG A 205 13.52 -8.14 8.58
N LEU A 206 13.54 -8.12 9.92
CA LEU A 206 13.15 -9.26 10.75
C LEU A 206 11.67 -9.65 10.54
N GLN A 207 10.77 -8.67 10.40
CA GLN A 207 9.37 -8.95 10.06
C GLN A 207 9.24 -9.63 8.69
N ILE A 208 10.06 -9.23 7.71
CA ILE A 208 10.09 -9.85 6.38
C ILE A 208 10.64 -11.28 6.46
N GLU A 209 11.68 -11.53 7.25
CA GLU A 209 12.18 -12.90 7.52
C GLU A 209 11.09 -13.81 8.13
N GLU A 210 10.25 -13.27 9.03
CA GLU A 210 9.10 -14.00 9.57
C GLU A 210 8.10 -14.37 8.47
N TYR A 211 7.73 -13.45 7.58
CA TYR A 211 6.84 -13.75 6.45
C TYR A 211 7.40 -14.82 5.52
N TRP A 212 8.71 -14.81 5.25
CA TRP A 212 9.36 -15.85 4.44
C TRP A 212 9.42 -17.20 5.16
N THR A 213 9.60 -17.19 6.48
CA THR A 213 9.47 -18.39 7.32
C THR A 213 8.05 -18.96 7.24
N GLU A 214 7.03 -18.11 7.34
CA GLU A 214 5.63 -18.51 7.20
C GLU A 214 5.31 -19.02 5.79
N ALA A 215 5.90 -18.44 4.76
CA ALA A 215 5.76 -18.91 3.39
C ALA A 215 6.40 -20.28 3.16
N ALA A 216 7.57 -20.53 3.75
CA ALA A 216 8.20 -21.85 3.75
C ALA A 216 7.36 -22.90 4.49
N GLU A 217 6.68 -22.50 5.56
CA GLU A 217 5.73 -23.34 6.31
C GLU A 217 4.36 -23.47 5.62
N GLY A 218 4.13 -22.80 4.50
CA GLY A 218 2.86 -22.82 3.74
C GLY A 218 1.71 -22.06 4.41
N LYS A 219 2.00 -21.21 5.40
CA LYS A 219 1.01 -20.37 6.11
C LYS A 219 0.71 -19.07 5.36
N LEU A 220 1.73 -18.52 4.71
CA LEU A 220 1.62 -17.32 3.88
C LEU A 220 1.82 -17.69 2.40
N PRO A 221 0.97 -17.24 1.46
CA PRO A 221 1.22 -17.48 0.05
C PRO A 221 2.55 -16.85 -0.40
N LEU A 222 3.36 -17.59 -1.14
CA LEU A 222 4.63 -17.11 -1.69
C LEU A 222 4.53 -15.74 -2.42
N PRO A 223 3.53 -15.49 -3.30
CA PRO A 223 3.39 -14.18 -3.94
C PRO A 223 3.12 -13.04 -2.95
N VAL A 224 2.50 -13.30 -1.80
CA VAL A 224 2.26 -12.28 -0.77
C VAL A 224 3.56 -11.91 -0.06
N ALA A 225 4.38 -12.89 0.32
CA ALA A 225 5.70 -12.64 0.92
C ALA A 225 6.61 -11.83 -0.02
N ALA A 226 6.65 -12.20 -1.31
CA ALA A 226 7.38 -11.45 -2.33
C ALA A 226 6.84 -10.04 -2.52
N TRP A 227 5.53 -9.87 -2.58
CA TRP A 227 4.89 -8.56 -2.71
C TRP A 227 5.22 -7.64 -1.52
N LEU A 228 5.21 -8.17 -0.28
CA LEU A 228 5.58 -7.42 0.92
C LEU A 228 7.05 -7.04 0.95
N THR A 229 7.92 -7.91 0.44
CA THR A 229 9.36 -7.62 0.30
C THR A 229 9.61 -6.53 -0.73
N SER A 230 8.85 -6.52 -1.84
CA SER A 230 8.89 -5.45 -2.84
C SER A 230 8.35 -4.12 -2.30
N GLU A 231 7.28 -4.15 -1.49
CA GLU A 231 6.77 -2.95 -0.80
C GLU A 231 7.80 -2.42 0.21
N ALA A 232 8.48 -3.30 0.96
CA ALA A 232 9.55 -2.93 1.88
C ALA A 232 10.74 -2.28 1.16
N MET A 233 11.17 -2.85 0.02
CA MET A 233 12.22 -2.24 -0.80
C MET A 233 11.81 -0.86 -1.31
N ARG A 234 10.56 -0.70 -1.76
CA ARG A 234 10.06 0.59 -2.22
C ARG A 234 9.94 1.61 -1.10
N LYS A 235 9.58 1.17 0.10
CA LYS A 235 9.59 2.00 1.31
C LYS A 235 10.99 2.52 1.60
N ILE A 236 12.01 1.66 1.56
CA ILE A 236 13.43 2.03 1.73
C ILE A 236 13.85 3.08 0.71
N GLU A 237 13.52 2.88 -0.57
CA GLU A 237 13.87 3.86 -1.63
C GLU A 237 13.31 5.27 -1.36
N ILE A 238 12.19 5.36 -0.66
CA ILE A 238 11.54 6.63 -0.32
C ILE A 238 12.07 7.21 1.00
N THR A 239 12.28 6.37 2.02
CA THR A 239 12.61 6.81 3.38
C THR A 239 14.11 6.92 3.66
N ILE A 240 14.96 6.34 2.81
CA ILE A 240 16.41 6.37 3.01
C ILE A 240 16.93 7.82 3.08
N PRO A 241 17.73 8.18 4.11
CA PRO A 241 18.32 9.50 4.18
C PRO A 241 19.25 9.75 2.98
N LYS A 242 19.06 10.87 2.29
CA LYS A 242 19.83 11.20 1.07
C LYS A 242 21.34 11.25 1.28
N ASP A 243 21.74 11.69 2.48
CA ASP A 243 23.14 11.85 2.87
C ASP A 243 23.62 10.71 3.78
N LEU A 244 22.95 9.54 3.76
CA LEU A 244 23.35 8.38 4.56
C LEU A 244 24.72 7.88 4.08
N LYS A 245 25.74 8.05 4.92
CA LYS A 245 27.06 7.42 4.73
C LYS A 245 27.04 6.05 5.39
N LEU A 246 26.63 5.04 4.62
CA LEU A 246 26.36 3.70 5.14
C LEU A 246 27.61 3.09 5.80
N THR A 247 28.76 3.07 5.11
CA THR A 247 30.04 2.59 5.68
C THR A 247 30.39 3.27 7.01
N ASP A 248 30.39 4.61 7.05
CA ASP A 248 30.74 5.36 8.27
C ASP A 248 29.78 5.04 9.42
N THR A 249 28.48 4.98 9.13
CA THR A 249 27.43 4.66 10.10
C THR A 249 27.59 3.24 10.64
N LEU A 250 27.82 2.27 9.76
CA LEU A 250 27.91 0.85 10.14
C LEU A 250 29.18 0.52 10.92
N ASN A 251 30.32 1.13 10.55
CA ASN A 251 31.55 1.02 11.33
C ASN A 251 31.32 1.52 12.76
N LEU A 252 30.71 2.70 12.89
CA LEU A 252 30.39 3.27 14.19
C LEU A 252 29.39 2.41 14.97
N VAL A 253 28.34 1.90 14.33
CA VAL A 253 27.36 0.98 14.96
C VAL A 253 28.04 -0.29 15.47
N THR A 254 29.00 -0.82 14.71
CA THR A 254 29.71 -2.05 15.07
C THR A 254 30.67 -1.81 16.23
N GLU A 255 31.39 -0.68 16.23
CA GLU A 255 32.30 -0.28 17.31
C GLU A 255 31.55 0.08 18.60
N LEU A 256 30.47 0.86 18.48
CA LEU A 256 29.67 1.33 19.62
C LEU A 256 28.58 0.35 20.05
N GLY A 257 28.32 -0.71 19.29
CA GLY A 257 27.25 -1.69 19.58
C GLY A 257 27.20 -2.14 21.04
N PRO A 258 28.33 -2.54 21.66
CA PRO A 258 28.38 -2.89 23.09
C PRO A 258 28.05 -1.73 24.04
N VAL A 259 28.41 -0.50 23.68
CA VAL A 259 28.11 0.73 24.45
C VAL A 259 26.62 1.05 24.35
N LEU A 260 26.07 1.03 23.14
CA LEU A 260 24.66 1.30 22.85
C LEU A 260 23.76 0.28 23.53
N GLN A 261 24.17 -0.99 23.57
CA GLN A 261 23.44 -2.02 24.30
C GLN A 261 23.39 -1.76 25.81
N ARG A 262 24.47 -1.20 26.40
CA ARG A 262 24.46 -0.77 27.80
C ARG A 262 23.51 0.41 28.01
N VAL A 263 23.49 1.38 27.09
CA VAL A 263 22.58 2.53 27.14
C VAL A 263 21.12 2.07 27.03
N ASP A 264 20.79 1.21 26.06
CA ASP A 264 19.45 0.63 25.91
C ASP A 264 19.03 -0.15 27.18
N SER A 265 19.96 -0.92 27.77
CA SER A 265 19.72 -1.64 29.03
C SER A 265 19.52 -0.71 30.23
N ILE A 266 20.18 0.45 30.27
CA ILE A 266 19.98 1.48 31.31
C ILE A 266 18.61 2.14 31.15
N MET A 267 18.18 2.34 29.90
CA MET A 267 16.92 2.99 29.59
C MET A 267 15.70 2.03 29.56
N GLY A 268 15.91 0.75 29.87
CA GLY A 268 14.82 -0.21 30.09
C GLY A 268 14.13 -0.71 28.82
N THR A 269 14.75 -0.55 27.64
CA THR A 269 14.23 -1.09 26.38
C THR A 269 14.66 -2.56 26.22
N GLN A 270 13.78 -3.39 25.63
CA GLN A 270 13.78 -4.86 25.63
C GLN A 270 15.14 -5.58 25.51
N LYS A 271 15.26 -6.69 26.26
CA LYS A 271 16.25 -7.75 26.01
C LYS A 271 15.79 -8.59 24.81
N THR A 272 16.28 -8.31 23.60
CA THR A 272 16.28 -9.30 22.52
C THR A 272 17.45 -10.26 22.73
N ASP A 273 17.30 -11.54 22.35
CA ASP A 273 18.36 -12.55 22.50
C ASP A 273 19.59 -12.22 21.63
N THR A 274 19.40 -11.48 20.53
CA THR A 274 20.47 -10.94 19.69
C THR A 274 20.32 -9.42 19.55
N PRO A 275 21.37 -8.63 19.84
CA PRO A 275 21.33 -7.18 19.65
C PRO A 275 21.22 -6.79 18.18
N TRP A 276 20.40 -5.77 17.88
CA TRP A 276 20.15 -5.30 16.51
C TRP A 276 21.44 -4.95 15.75
N TRP A 277 22.44 -4.34 16.40
CA TRP A 277 23.70 -3.94 15.77
C TRP A 277 24.51 -5.12 15.22
N LYS A 278 24.31 -6.34 15.74
CA LYS A 278 24.95 -7.55 15.16
C LYS A 278 24.41 -7.88 13.77
N HIS A 279 23.17 -7.48 13.48
CA HIS A 279 22.56 -7.63 12.16
C HIS A 279 23.00 -6.53 11.19
N ALA A 280 23.55 -5.41 11.69
CA ALA A 280 24.02 -4.31 10.85
C ALA A 280 25.35 -4.64 10.17
N GLY A 281 26.18 -5.50 10.76
CA GLY A 281 27.50 -5.86 10.22
C GLY A 281 27.45 -6.48 8.81
N SER A 282 26.40 -7.23 8.46
CA SER A 282 26.26 -7.83 7.12
C SER A 282 26.10 -6.79 6.01
N LEU A 283 25.53 -5.62 6.32
CA LEU A 283 25.35 -4.55 5.33
C LEU A 283 26.70 -4.00 4.83
N LEU A 284 27.70 -3.93 5.72
CA LEU A 284 29.05 -3.46 5.35
C LEU A 284 29.74 -4.48 4.43
N GLU A 285 29.57 -5.76 4.71
CA GLU A 285 30.09 -6.84 3.87
C GLU A 285 29.47 -6.80 2.47
N TYR A 286 28.16 -6.55 2.37
CA TYR A 286 27.47 -6.43 1.09
C TYR A 286 27.87 -5.17 0.32
N GLU A 287 28.03 -4.03 1.00
CA GLU A 287 28.53 -2.80 0.35
C GLU A 287 29.93 -3.03 -0.25
N HIS A 288 30.83 -3.66 0.49
CA HIS A 288 32.17 -3.99 0.00
C HIS A 288 32.13 -4.98 -1.17
N ALA A 289 31.33 -6.05 -1.06
CA ALA A 289 31.18 -7.04 -2.11
C ALA A 289 30.59 -6.43 -3.40
N LEU A 290 29.56 -5.60 -3.30
CA LEU A 290 28.94 -4.94 -4.46
C LEU A 290 29.91 -3.98 -5.17
N ASN A 291 30.71 -3.23 -4.41
CA ASN A 291 31.70 -2.29 -4.95
C ASN A 291 32.96 -2.98 -5.52
N THR A 292 33.15 -4.27 -5.25
CA THR A 292 34.26 -5.08 -5.78
C THR A 292 33.82 -6.00 -6.92
N LEU A 293 32.54 -6.01 -7.28
CA LEU A 293 32.04 -6.73 -8.45
C LEU A 293 32.74 -6.20 -9.70
N ASP A 294 33.39 -7.09 -10.44
CA ASP A 294 33.94 -6.75 -11.74
C ASP A 294 32.79 -6.48 -12.72
N HIS A 295 32.66 -5.22 -13.15
CA HIS A 295 31.66 -4.79 -14.12
C HIS A 295 32.00 -5.25 -15.55
N GLY A 296 33.20 -5.80 -15.78
CA GLY A 296 33.61 -6.38 -17.05
C GLY A 296 33.21 -7.85 -17.15
N ALA A 297 32.07 -8.16 -17.78
CA ALA A 297 31.78 -9.54 -18.16
C ALA A 297 32.65 -9.95 -19.36
N GLU A 298 33.62 -10.84 -19.11
CA GLU A 298 34.25 -11.65 -20.14
C GLU A 298 33.20 -12.32 -21.04
N THR A 299 33.50 -12.30 -22.34
CA THR A 299 32.86 -13.11 -23.37
C THR A 299 33.09 -14.60 -23.10
N ALA A 300 32.38 -15.18 -22.13
CA ALA A 300 32.33 -16.62 -21.97
C ALA A 300 31.28 -17.22 -22.92
N ASP A 301 31.76 -17.57 -24.11
CA ASP A 301 31.11 -18.47 -25.06
C ASP A 301 31.01 -19.87 -24.43
N GLY A 302 30.04 -20.06 -23.53
CA GLY A 302 29.85 -21.28 -22.74
C GLY A 302 28.50 -21.92 -23.02
N THR A 303 28.47 -22.87 -23.95
CA THR A 303 27.33 -23.70 -24.33
C THR A 303 26.99 -24.80 -23.32
N GLU A 304 27.58 -24.80 -22.12
CA GLU A 304 27.27 -25.78 -21.09
C GLU A 304 26.09 -25.33 -20.24
N THR A 305 24.93 -25.97 -20.45
CA THR A 305 23.81 -25.91 -19.53
C THR A 305 24.24 -26.48 -18.17
N PRO A 306 24.23 -25.70 -17.08
CA PRO A 306 24.63 -26.20 -15.77
C PRO A 306 23.62 -27.24 -15.29
N ASN A 307 24.12 -28.41 -14.89
CA ASN A 307 23.32 -29.41 -14.18
C ASN A 307 22.80 -28.82 -12.86
N PRO A 308 21.52 -28.99 -12.50
CA PRO A 308 20.98 -28.49 -11.25
C PRO A 308 21.62 -29.26 -10.08
N LYS A 309 22.48 -28.59 -9.30
CA LYS A 309 22.96 -29.08 -8.01
C LYS A 309 22.21 -28.35 -6.88
N PRO A 310 21.75 -29.05 -5.83
CA PRO A 310 21.12 -28.40 -4.69
C PRO A 310 22.11 -27.53 -3.90
N CYS A 311 21.57 -26.46 -3.33
CA CYS A 311 22.17 -25.46 -2.43
C CYS A 311 23.31 -25.98 -1.53
N MET A 312 24.43 -25.25 -1.52
CA MET A 312 25.45 -25.28 -0.47
C MET A 312 24.85 -24.84 0.89
N PRO A 313 25.48 -25.12 2.04
CA PRO A 313 25.12 -24.53 3.33
C PRO A 313 25.52 -23.05 3.38
N TRP A 314 24.66 -22.16 3.87
CA TRP A 314 24.86 -20.70 3.79
C TRP A 314 25.35 -20.16 5.14
N HIS A 315 26.67 -20.14 5.35
CA HIS A 315 27.28 -19.39 6.44
C HIS A 315 27.53 -17.93 6.00
N SER A 316 27.33 -16.95 6.89
CA SER A 316 27.30 -15.52 6.54
C SER A 316 28.56 -15.00 5.83
N GLN A 317 29.73 -15.54 6.19
CA GLN A 317 31.01 -15.16 5.60
C GLN A 317 31.24 -15.76 4.20
N GLU A 318 30.53 -16.83 3.83
CA GLU A 318 30.55 -17.43 2.48
C GLU A 318 29.49 -16.79 1.56
N MET A 319 28.48 -16.09 2.11
CA MET A 319 27.41 -15.48 1.32
C MET A 319 27.86 -14.29 0.48
N SER A 320 28.66 -13.37 1.05
CA SER A 320 29.10 -12.15 0.35
C SER A 320 30.18 -12.43 -0.70
N GLY A 321 31.07 -13.40 -0.45
CA GLY A 321 32.18 -13.74 -1.34
C GLY A 321 31.80 -14.60 -2.55
N ASP A 322 30.95 -15.63 -2.37
CA ASP A 322 30.70 -16.63 -3.43
C ASP A 322 29.30 -16.52 -4.06
N VAL A 323 28.28 -16.19 -3.26
CA VAL A 323 26.89 -16.21 -3.73
C VAL A 323 26.54 -14.90 -4.45
N LEU A 324 26.90 -13.76 -3.88
CA LEU A 324 26.51 -12.47 -4.43
C LEU A 324 27.05 -12.25 -5.86
N PRO A 325 28.33 -12.54 -6.18
CA PRO A 325 28.81 -12.46 -7.56
C PRO A 325 28.05 -13.37 -8.52
N LYS A 326 27.67 -14.58 -8.07
CA LYS A 326 26.91 -15.53 -8.88
C LYS A 326 25.48 -15.02 -9.17
N ILE A 327 24.79 -14.47 -8.17
CA ILE A 327 23.48 -13.84 -8.36
C ILE A 327 23.57 -12.70 -9.37
N PHE A 328 24.56 -11.82 -9.24
CA PHE A 328 24.75 -10.70 -10.18
C PHE A 328 25.13 -11.17 -11.58
N GLN A 329 25.91 -12.25 -11.70
CA GLN A 329 26.18 -12.88 -12.99
C GLN A 329 24.90 -13.46 -13.63
N ASP A 330 24.05 -14.11 -12.83
CA ASP A 330 22.76 -14.64 -13.29
C ASP A 330 21.83 -13.50 -13.75
N ILE A 331 21.76 -12.38 -13.00
CA ILE A 331 21.04 -11.16 -13.40
C ILE A 331 21.60 -10.58 -14.70
N HIS A 332 22.92 -10.47 -14.85
CA HIS A 332 23.55 -9.98 -16.08
C HIS A 332 23.20 -10.87 -17.28
N ARG A 333 23.22 -12.20 -17.13
CA ARG A 333 22.77 -13.13 -18.18
C ARG A 333 21.28 -12.92 -18.52
N ALA A 334 20.46 -12.65 -17.52
CA ALA A 334 19.04 -12.39 -17.67
C ALA A 334 18.75 -11.06 -18.40
N MET A 335 19.55 -10.02 -18.18
CA MET A 335 19.50 -8.75 -18.91
C MET A 335 19.79 -8.95 -20.41
N GLY A 336 20.87 -9.66 -20.75
CA GLY A 336 21.28 -9.87 -22.14
C GLY A 336 20.30 -10.71 -22.97
N ARG A 337 19.56 -11.62 -22.32
CA ARG A 337 18.58 -12.50 -22.99
C ARG A 337 17.15 -11.99 -22.96
N GLN A 338 16.88 -10.91 -22.21
CA GLN A 338 15.55 -10.45 -21.82
C GLN A 338 14.77 -11.55 -21.07
N ARG A 339 14.60 -11.39 -19.75
CA ARG A 339 13.85 -12.33 -18.92
C ARG A 339 12.48 -12.66 -19.53
N ALA A 340 12.10 -13.94 -19.53
CA ALA A 340 10.84 -14.34 -20.12
C ALA A 340 9.62 -13.79 -19.39
N ILE A 341 9.75 -13.45 -18.09
CA ILE A 341 8.67 -12.77 -17.34
C ILE A 341 8.34 -11.39 -17.93
N ASN A 342 9.29 -10.74 -18.63
CA ASN A 342 9.03 -9.45 -19.28
C ASN A 342 7.92 -9.58 -20.35
N ALA A 343 7.73 -10.76 -20.95
CA ALA A 343 6.62 -10.99 -21.88
C ALA A 343 5.25 -10.98 -21.17
N VAL A 344 5.20 -11.34 -19.89
CA VAL A 344 4.00 -11.26 -19.03
C VAL A 344 3.80 -9.83 -18.53
N GLU A 345 4.87 -9.13 -18.13
CA GLU A 345 4.82 -7.71 -17.71
C GLU A 345 4.25 -6.78 -18.80
N ASN A 346 4.44 -7.14 -20.08
CA ASN A 346 4.04 -6.35 -21.25
C ASN A 346 2.65 -6.68 -21.82
N VAL A 347 1.87 -7.54 -21.16
CA VAL A 347 0.53 -7.97 -21.66
C VAL A 347 -0.44 -6.78 -21.78
N THR A 348 -0.36 -5.81 -20.88
CA THR A 348 -1.23 -4.62 -20.88
C THR A 348 -0.67 -3.52 -21.79
N PHE A 349 -0.71 -3.73 -23.12
CA PHE A 349 -0.27 -2.73 -24.11
C PHE A 349 -0.94 -1.35 -23.92
N PHE A 350 -2.19 -1.31 -23.46
CA PHE A 350 -2.94 -0.08 -23.21
C PHE A 350 -2.57 0.63 -21.89
N MET A 351 -1.93 -0.07 -20.97
CA MET A 351 -1.48 0.44 -19.68
C MET A 351 -0.11 -0.17 -19.36
N PRO A 352 0.94 0.19 -20.12
CA PRO A 352 2.24 -0.40 -19.93
C PRO A 352 2.72 -0.10 -18.50
N ARG A 353 3.04 -1.16 -17.78
CA ARG A 353 3.73 -1.02 -16.49
C ARG A 353 5.11 -0.42 -16.78
N LYS A 354 5.50 0.58 -15.97
CA LYS A 354 6.86 1.11 -16.01
C LYS A 354 7.74 0.26 -15.10
N GLY A 355 8.70 -0.45 -15.68
CA GLY A 355 9.72 -1.21 -14.94
C GLY A 355 9.30 -2.64 -14.60
N SER A 356 10.19 -3.33 -13.87
CA SER A 356 10.02 -4.73 -13.51
C SER A 356 9.01 -4.96 -12.38
N CYS A 357 8.43 -6.15 -12.33
CA CYS A 357 7.75 -6.73 -11.17
C CYS A 357 8.66 -6.97 -9.94
N GLU A 358 9.98 -6.93 -10.10
CA GLU A 358 10.96 -7.14 -9.03
C GLU A 358 11.86 -5.89 -8.88
N PRO A 359 11.72 -5.11 -7.79
CA PRO A 359 12.50 -3.90 -7.60
C PRO A 359 14.00 -4.17 -7.40
N PHE A 360 14.37 -5.31 -6.80
CA PHE A 360 15.77 -5.71 -6.64
C PHE A 360 16.48 -5.87 -7.99
N TYR A 361 15.85 -6.58 -8.93
CA TYR A 361 16.36 -6.73 -10.30
C TYR A 361 16.55 -5.37 -10.98
N ALA A 362 15.60 -4.44 -10.82
CA ALA A 362 15.70 -3.11 -11.42
C ALA A 362 16.92 -2.34 -10.86
N ALA A 363 17.09 -2.33 -9.54
CA ALA A 363 18.23 -1.68 -8.88
C ALA A 363 19.58 -2.34 -9.27
N ALA A 364 19.64 -3.68 -9.26
CA ALA A 364 20.84 -4.43 -9.62
C ALA A 364 21.22 -4.22 -11.09
N SER A 365 20.24 -4.15 -12.00
CA SER A 365 20.47 -3.94 -13.43
C SER A 365 21.16 -2.61 -13.73
N HIS A 366 20.84 -1.55 -12.97
CA HIS A 366 21.51 -0.25 -13.11
C HIS A 366 22.99 -0.29 -12.70
N LEU A 367 23.32 -1.02 -11.62
CA LEU A 367 24.73 -1.23 -11.24
C LEU A 367 25.47 -2.02 -12.32
N ILE A 368 24.87 -3.11 -12.80
CA ILE A 368 25.47 -4.00 -13.82
C ILE A 368 25.68 -3.28 -15.15
N ALA A 369 24.76 -2.41 -15.56
CA ALA A 369 24.87 -1.63 -16.79
C ALA A 369 26.02 -0.60 -16.77
N GLY A 370 26.63 -0.36 -15.61
CA GLY A 370 27.65 0.67 -15.42
C GLY A 370 27.06 2.08 -15.36
N ASP A 371 25.77 2.23 -15.10
CA ASP A 371 25.11 3.54 -14.97
C ASP A 371 25.61 4.30 -13.72
N ILE A 372 26.20 3.59 -12.76
CA ILE A 372 26.65 4.09 -11.46
C ILE A 372 28.01 3.49 -11.09
N ASN A 373 28.91 4.32 -10.54
CA ASN A 373 30.29 3.93 -10.20
C ASN A 373 30.43 3.25 -8.82
N ALA A 374 29.39 3.30 -8.00
CA ALA A 374 29.37 2.72 -6.66
C ALA A 374 27.95 2.21 -6.36
N ALA A 375 27.86 1.16 -5.55
CA ALA A 375 26.60 0.58 -5.14
C ALA A 375 25.80 1.58 -4.27
N PRO A 376 24.58 1.95 -4.67
CA PRO A 376 23.76 2.87 -3.88
C PRO A 376 23.26 2.14 -2.63
N SER A 377 23.10 2.85 -1.52
CA SER A 377 22.64 2.27 -0.24
C SER A 377 21.31 1.50 -0.37
N THR A 378 20.41 1.94 -1.26
CA THR A 378 19.16 1.22 -1.57
C THR A 378 19.41 -0.18 -2.11
N LEU A 379 20.43 -0.38 -2.95
CA LEU A 379 20.82 -1.68 -3.47
C LEU A 379 21.48 -2.55 -2.39
N VAL A 380 22.24 -1.95 -1.47
CA VAL A 380 22.82 -2.67 -0.33
C VAL A 380 21.70 -3.24 0.56
N PHE A 381 20.73 -2.40 0.93
CA PHE A 381 19.56 -2.85 1.71
C PHE A 381 18.69 -3.85 0.93
N GLY A 382 18.53 -3.66 -0.38
CA GLY A 382 17.83 -4.63 -1.24
C GLY A 382 18.53 -5.98 -1.32
N THR A 383 19.87 -5.99 -1.34
CA THR A 383 20.69 -7.20 -1.31
C THR A 383 20.53 -7.94 0.02
N ASP A 384 20.56 -7.22 1.14
CA ASP A 384 20.33 -7.81 2.46
C ASP A 384 18.90 -8.37 2.58
N LEU A 385 17.89 -7.67 2.06
CA LEU A 385 16.52 -8.22 1.98
C LEU A 385 16.47 -9.49 1.14
N PHE A 386 17.12 -9.50 -0.03
CA PHE A 386 17.14 -10.66 -0.93
C PHE A 386 17.77 -11.90 -0.28
N LEU A 387 18.93 -11.73 0.35
CA LEU A 387 19.65 -12.81 1.01
C LEU A 387 18.94 -13.26 2.30
N SER A 388 18.43 -12.33 3.10
CA SER A 388 17.70 -12.64 4.33
C SER A 388 16.41 -13.39 4.05
N SER A 389 15.65 -12.96 3.02
CA SER A 389 14.45 -13.64 2.54
C SER A 389 14.75 -15.07 2.08
N SER A 390 15.82 -15.23 1.31
CA SER A 390 16.27 -16.54 0.82
C SER A 390 16.66 -17.47 1.97
N LYS A 391 17.44 -16.95 2.92
CA LYS A 391 17.86 -17.69 4.11
C LYS A 391 16.66 -18.11 4.97
N ALA A 392 15.73 -17.19 5.24
CA ALA A 392 14.55 -17.47 6.06
C ALA A 392 13.62 -18.52 5.43
N PHE A 393 13.49 -18.51 4.10
CA PHE A 393 12.69 -19.50 3.38
C PHE A 393 13.34 -20.88 3.32
N PHE A 394 14.66 -20.94 3.08
CA PHE A 394 15.38 -22.21 2.94
C PHE A 394 15.74 -22.86 4.28
N TRP A 395 15.97 -22.07 5.34
CA TRP A 395 16.23 -22.57 6.71
C TRP A 395 15.25 -21.94 7.70
N PRO A 396 13.95 -22.27 7.61
CA PRO A 396 12.95 -21.69 8.50
C PRO A 396 13.31 -22.00 9.95
N LYS A 397 13.45 -20.95 10.78
CA LYS A 397 13.84 -21.03 12.20
C LYS A 397 15.17 -21.76 12.45
N GLY A 398 16.07 -21.78 11.47
CA GLY A 398 17.33 -22.52 11.56
C GLY A 398 17.17 -24.05 11.57
N GLY A 399 16.00 -24.54 11.12
CA GLY A 399 15.70 -25.96 11.00
C GLY A 399 16.31 -26.61 9.75
N ASP A 400 15.73 -27.74 9.34
CA ASP A 400 16.17 -28.48 8.16
C ASP A 400 16.00 -27.66 6.86
N LEU A 401 16.92 -27.88 5.91
CA LEU A 401 16.87 -27.27 4.59
C LEU A 401 15.56 -27.60 3.88
N ASN A 402 14.80 -26.56 3.54
CA ASN A 402 13.72 -26.64 2.57
C ASN A 402 14.32 -26.90 1.18
N LYS A 403 14.11 -28.10 0.63
CA LYS A 403 14.68 -28.55 -0.65
C LYS A 403 13.84 -28.13 -1.86
N GLU A 404 12.82 -27.31 -1.65
CA GLU A 404 11.96 -26.88 -2.73
C GLU A 404 12.70 -25.96 -3.69
N ASN A 405 12.64 -26.27 -4.99
CA ASN A 405 13.08 -25.34 -6.01
C ASN A 405 11.95 -24.33 -6.29
N CYS A 406 12.13 -23.09 -5.85
CA CYS A 406 11.10 -22.06 -5.92
C CYS A 406 10.67 -21.74 -7.35
N ARG A 407 11.54 -21.91 -8.36
CA ARG A 407 11.22 -21.67 -9.79
C ARG A 407 10.10 -22.59 -10.30
N LEU A 408 9.94 -23.77 -9.71
CA LEU A 408 8.91 -24.73 -10.11
C LEU A 408 7.48 -24.25 -9.80
N ARG A 409 7.29 -23.43 -8.76
CA ARG A 409 5.97 -22.89 -8.40
C ARG A 409 5.39 -21.94 -9.48
N PRO A 410 6.07 -20.86 -9.91
CA PRO A 410 5.58 -20.03 -11.00
C PRO A 410 5.48 -20.80 -12.33
N LEU A 411 6.30 -21.83 -12.59
CA LEU A 411 6.11 -22.68 -13.78
C LEU A 411 4.77 -23.42 -13.75
N ARG A 412 4.43 -24.05 -12.62
CA ARG A 412 3.16 -24.75 -12.47
C ARG A 412 1.98 -23.79 -12.61
N LEU A 413 2.07 -22.62 -11.94
CA LEU A 413 1.06 -21.58 -12.06
C LEU A 413 0.88 -21.12 -13.51
N ALA A 414 1.98 -20.86 -14.22
CA ALA A 414 1.95 -20.49 -15.65
C ALA A 414 1.30 -21.58 -16.52
N MET A 415 1.62 -22.86 -16.28
CA MET A 415 1.00 -23.97 -17.00
C MET A 415 -0.51 -24.06 -16.76
N ASP A 416 -0.93 -23.92 -15.51
CA ASP A 416 -2.35 -23.92 -15.12
C ASP A 416 -3.08 -22.73 -15.76
N MET A 417 -2.50 -21.52 -15.70
CA MET A 417 -3.05 -20.32 -16.32
C MET A 417 -3.17 -20.46 -17.84
N LYS A 418 -2.14 -21.01 -18.52
CA LYS A 418 -2.18 -21.26 -19.96
C LYS A 418 -3.31 -22.23 -20.33
N ALA A 419 -3.46 -23.31 -19.56
CA ALA A 419 -4.51 -24.30 -19.78
C ALA A 419 -5.91 -23.69 -19.61
N SER A 420 -6.13 -22.89 -18.57
CA SER A 420 -7.41 -22.22 -18.33
C SER A 420 -7.71 -21.12 -19.35
N ALA A 421 -6.74 -20.25 -19.66
CA ALA A 421 -6.88 -19.22 -20.69
C ALA A 421 -7.15 -19.79 -22.08
N GLY A 422 -6.53 -20.93 -22.43
CA GLY A 422 -6.76 -21.63 -23.69
C GLY A 422 -8.23 -22.08 -23.88
N LYS A 423 -8.91 -22.48 -22.80
CA LYS A 423 -10.35 -22.84 -22.86
C LYS A 423 -11.23 -21.65 -23.25
N VAL A 424 -10.88 -20.46 -22.77
CA VAL A 424 -11.63 -19.23 -23.06
C VAL A 424 -11.30 -18.69 -24.46
N ALA A 425 -10.03 -18.80 -24.89
CA ALA A 425 -9.63 -18.42 -26.24
C ALA A 425 -10.42 -19.17 -27.33
N GLY A 426 -10.75 -20.45 -27.11
CA GLY A 426 -11.60 -21.24 -28.01
C GLY A 426 -13.01 -20.64 -28.19
N ILE A 427 -13.63 -20.16 -27.11
CA ILE A 427 -14.94 -19.49 -27.16
C ILE A 427 -14.89 -18.28 -28.11
N PHE A 428 -13.82 -17.49 -28.05
CA PHE A 428 -13.70 -16.29 -28.89
C PHE A 428 -13.48 -16.58 -30.36
N GLN A 429 -12.86 -17.72 -30.71
CA GLN A 429 -12.63 -18.12 -32.09
C GLN A 429 -13.92 -18.54 -32.81
N GLU A 430 -14.89 -19.06 -32.07
CA GLU A 430 -16.19 -19.51 -32.61
C GLU A 430 -17.17 -18.34 -32.83
N LEU A 431 -16.87 -17.17 -32.27
CA LEU A 431 -17.75 -16.01 -32.35
C LEU A 431 -17.45 -15.17 -33.60
N PRO A 432 -18.46 -14.76 -34.38
CA PRO A 432 -18.24 -13.86 -35.50
C PRO A 432 -17.68 -12.52 -34.97
N ILE A 433 -16.41 -12.25 -35.26
CA ILE A 433 -15.68 -11.04 -34.87
C ILE A 433 -16.32 -9.85 -35.60
N ARG A 434 -17.34 -9.22 -35.00
CA ARG A 434 -18.09 -8.13 -35.62
C ARG A 434 -17.90 -6.75 -34.97
N ALA A 435 -17.01 -6.60 -34.00
CA ALA A 435 -16.75 -5.29 -33.36
C ALA A 435 -15.29 -5.09 -32.93
N ASN A 436 -14.79 -3.85 -33.05
CA ASN A 436 -13.44 -3.43 -32.64
C ASN A 436 -13.11 -3.81 -31.18
N ALA A 437 -14.08 -3.73 -30.26
CA ALA A 437 -13.87 -4.11 -28.86
C ALA A 437 -13.59 -5.61 -28.68
N THR A 438 -14.25 -6.49 -29.44
CA THR A 438 -13.99 -7.94 -29.38
C THR A 438 -12.59 -8.28 -29.87
N MET A 439 -12.09 -7.55 -30.87
CA MET A 439 -10.73 -7.70 -31.40
C MET A 439 -9.67 -7.32 -30.36
N GLN A 440 -9.87 -6.20 -29.65
CA GLN A 440 -8.95 -5.78 -28.57
C GLN A 440 -8.86 -6.80 -27.43
N PHE A 441 -9.97 -7.42 -27.04
CA PHE A 441 -9.95 -8.50 -26.04
C PHE A 441 -9.22 -9.73 -26.53
N TYR A 442 -9.46 -10.14 -27.77
CA TYR A 442 -8.76 -11.28 -28.37
C TYR A 442 -7.24 -11.04 -28.42
N GLU A 443 -6.82 -9.83 -28.79
CA GLU A 443 -5.42 -9.42 -28.78
C GLU A 443 -4.84 -9.50 -27.36
N MET A 444 -5.51 -8.91 -26.36
CA MET A 444 -5.06 -8.98 -24.95
C MET A 444 -4.91 -10.42 -24.45
N MET A 445 -5.90 -11.29 -24.73
CA MET A 445 -5.84 -12.72 -24.40
C MET A 445 -4.67 -13.41 -25.10
N SER A 446 -4.45 -13.12 -26.38
CA SER A 446 -3.33 -13.65 -27.15
C SER A 446 -1.99 -13.23 -26.56
N TYR A 447 -1.82 -11.94 -26.22
CA TYR A 447 -0.62 -11.44 -25.55
C TYR A 447 -0.39 -12.14 -24.21
N PHE A 448 -1.43 -12.30 -23.38
CA PHE A 448 -1.34 -13.01 -22.11
C PHE A 448 -0.87 -14.46 -22.32
N VAL A 449 -1.54 -15.22 -23.19
CA VAL A 449 -1.19 -16.63 -23.45
C VAL A 449 0.22 -16.76 -24.02
N ASN A 450 0.61 -15.88 -24.94
CA ASN A 450 1.96 -15.88 -25.53
C ASN A 450 3.04 -15.51 -24.51
N GLY A 451 2.77 -14.54 -23.63
CA GLY A 451 3.68 -14.16 -22.55
C GLY A 451 3.89 -15.29 -21.54
N ILE A 452 2.80 -15.94 -21.13
CA ILE A 452 2.85 -17.12 -20.26
C ILE A 452 3.59 -18.29 -20.96
N ASP A 453 3.37 -18.51 -22.24
CA ASP A 453 4.09 -19.54 -23.01
C ASP A 453 5.60 -19.24 -23.13
N ALA A 454 5.97 -17.98 -23.35
CA ALA A 454 7.37 -17.56 -23.34
C ALA A 454 8.03 -17.86 -21.99
N PHE A 455 7.34 -17.55 -20.89
CA PHE A 455 7.82 -17.85 -19.53
C PHE A 455 7.98 -19.35 -19.26
N ILE A 456 7.07 -20.20 -19.76
CA ILE A 456 7.16 -21.66 -19.62
C ILE A 456 8.34 -22.23 -20.40
N ARG A 457 8.68 -21.65 -21.56
CA ARG A 457 9.78 -22.11 -22.43
C ARG A 457 11.16 -21.75 -21.88
N GLU A 458 11.25 -20.76 -21.00
CA GLU A 458 12.51 -20.37 -20.37
C GLU A 458 13.03 -21.47 -19.44
N ARG A 459 14.26 -21.94 -19.69
CA ARG A 459 14.91 -23.02 -18.93
C ARG A 459 16.01 -22.50 -18.01
N ASN A 460 15.76 -21.37 -17.36
CA ASN A 460 16.68 -20.80 -16.37
C ASN A 460 16.31 -21.31 -14.97
N PHE A 461 17.22 -22.06 -14.35
CA PHE A 461 17.12 -22.61 -13.00
C PHE A 461 18.36 -22.26 -12.18
N ASP A 462 18.94 -21.09 -12.46
CA ASP A 462 20.07 -20.56 -11.72
C ASP A 462 19.65 -20.03 -10.34
N ASP A 463 20.59 -19.46 -9.59
CA ASP A 463 20.35 -19.10 -8.18
C ASP A 463 19.41 -17.90 -8.07
N TYR A 464 19.50 -16.96 -9.00
CA TYR A 464 18.59 -15.81 -9.08
C TYR A 464 17.15 -16.26 -9.41
N HIS A 465 16.94 -17.03 -10.47
CA HIS A 465 15.59 -17.47 -10.87
C HIS A 465 14.96 -18.46 -9.87
N SER A 466 15.79 -19.18 -9.11
CA SER A 466 15.35 -20.11 -8.07
C SER A 466 15.22 -19.45 -6.69
N ALA A 467 15.57 -18.17 -6.55
CA ALA A 467 15.40 -17.43 -5.31
C ALA A 467 13.90 -17.27 -4.99
N PRO A 468 13.50 -17.39 -3.72
CA PRO A 468 12.10 -17.33 -3.33
C PRO A 468 11.47 -15.96 -3.61
N TRP A 469 12.20 -14.85 -3.43
CA TRP A 469 11.71 -13.51 -3.74
C TRP A 469 11.42 -13.36 -5.24
N THR A 470 12.39 -13.67 -6.11
CA THR A 470 12.23 -13.61 -7.57
C THR A 470 11.09 -14.52 -8.06
N ALA A 471 11.04 -15.77 -7.59
CA ALA A 471 9.97 -16.70 -7.94
C ALA A 471 8.58 -16.19 -7.50
N GLY A 472 8.48 -15.64 -6.28
CA GLY A 472 7.25 -15.05 -5.78
C GLY A 472 6.84 -13.77 -6.53
N CYS A 473 7.79 -12.93 -6.94
CA CYS A 473 7.54 -11.77 -7.80
C CYS A 473 6.98 -12.18 -9.17
N HIS A 474 7.50 -13.25 -9.77
CA HIS A 474 6.96 -13.80 -11.01
C HIS A 474 5.52 -14.31 -10.82
N MET A 475 5.23 -15.00 -9.72
CA MET A 475 3.85 -15.42 -9.39
C MET A 475 2.93 -14.21 -9.19
N ALA A 476 3.41 -13.18 -8.47
CA ALA A 476 2.66 -11.96 -8.23
C ALA A 476 2.30 -11.23 -9.53
N GLU A 477 3.24 -11.13 -10.47
CA GLU A 477 2.99 -10.54 -11.80
C GLU A 477 1.98 -11.35 -12.61
N MET A 478 2.09 -12.67 -12.64
CA MET A 478 1.12 -13.52 -13.33
C MET A 478 -0.29 -13.38 -12.75
N LEU A 479 -0.41 -13.36 -11.42
CA LEU A 479 -1.69 -13.19 -10.74
C LEU A 479 -2.32 -11.82 -11.02
N TYR A 480 -1.50 -10.77 -10.99
CA TYR A 480 -1.94 -9.43 -11.36
C TYR A 480 -2.45 -9.39 -12.80
N GLN A 481 -1.67 -9.90 -13.77
CA GLN A 481 -2.07 -9.92 -15.18
C GLN A 481 -3.31 -10.77 -15.40
N ALA A 482 -3.42 -11.93 -14.74
CA ALA A 482 -4.60 -12.78 -14.78
C ALA A 482 -5.84 -12.06 -14.22
N GLN A 483 -5.71 -11.27 -13.14
CA GLN A 483 -6.81 -10.45 -12.64
C GLN A 483 -7.19 -9.37 -13.66
N VAL A 484 -6.23 -8.62 -14.23
CA VAL A 484 -6.52 -7.57 -15.22
C VAL A 484 -7.27 -8.13 -16.42
N VAL A 485 -6.83 -9.27 -16.94
CA VAL A 485 -7.53 -9.97 -18.02
C VAL A 485 -8.88 -10.52 -17.53
N GLY A 486 -8.97 -10.99 -16.29
CA GLY A 486 -10.22 -11.43 -15.66
C GLY A 486 -11.26 -10.33 -15.53
N GLU A 487 -10.86 -9.11 -15.16
CA GLU A 487 -11.74 -7.94 -15.12
C GLU A 487 -12.29 -7.59 -16.51
N CYS A 488 -11.46 -7.76 -17.54
CA CYS A 488 -11.89 -7.64 -18.92
C CYS A 488 -12.96 -8.70 -19.27
N LEU A 489 -12.80 -9.94 -18.79
CA LEU A 489 -13.80 -11.01 -18.96
C LEU A 489 -15.11 -10.73 -18.21
N LEU A 490 -15.09 -10.03 -17.07
CA LEU A 490 -16.31 -9.61 -16.37
C LEU A 490 -17.18 -8.68 -17.24
N LEU A 491 -16.53 -7.81 -18.01
CA LEU A 491 -17.19 -6.86 -18.91
C LEU A 491 -17.55 -7.48 -20.26
N HIS A 492 -16.79 -8.47 -20.72
CA HIS A 492 -16.97 -9.04 -22.05
C HIS A 492 -18.31 -9.75 -22.20
N ARG A 493 -19.15 -9.26 -23.15
CA ARG A 493 -20.49 -9.79 -23.48
C ARG A 493 -21.42 -9.98 -22.28
N THR A 494 -21.09 -9.41 -21.13
CA THR A 494 -21.84 -9.50 -19.88
C THR A 494 -22.20 -10.93 -19.44
N ILE A 495 -21.41 -11.94 -19.81
CA ILE A 495 -21.71 -13.35 -19.48
C ILE A 495 -21.82 -13.55 -17.97
N ILE A 496 -20.80 -13.10 -17.23
CA ILE A 496 -20.77 -13.24 -15.77
C ILE A 496 -21.90 -12.42 -15.11
N PRO A 497 -22.05 -11.10 -15.38
CA PRO A 497 -23.19 -10.34 -14.86
C PRO A 497 -24.55 -10.96 -15.16
N SER A 498 -24.78 -11.42 -16.39
CA SER A 498 -26.04 -12.02 -16.81
C SER A 498 -26.36 -13.32 -16.08
N THR A 499 -25.34 -14.17 -15.91
CA THR A 499 -25.46 -15.41 -15.14
C THR A 499 -25.87 -15.12 -13.70
N LEU A 500 -25.19 -14.18 -13.04
CA LEU A 500 -25.42 -13.87 -11.62
C LEU A 500 -26.75 -13.16 -11.39
N HIS A 501 -27.14 -12.20 -12.24
CA HIS A 501 -28.43 -11.52 -12.13
C HIS A 501 -29.60 -12.48 -12.41
N LEU A 502 -29.49 -13.37 -13.40
CA LEU A 502 -30.53 -14.36 -13.67
C LEU A 502 -30.66 -15.36 -12.52
N TYR A 503 -29.55 -15.87 -11.99
CA TYR A 503 -29.54 -16.74 -10.82
C TYR A 503 -30.22 -16.07 -9.62
N ASN A 504 -29.82 -14.83 -9.30
CA ASN A 504 -30.40 -14.09 -8.18
C ASN A 504 -31.91 -13.87 -8.37
N ALA A 505 -32.36 -13.51 -9.58
CA ALA A 505 -33.78 -13.36 -9.89
C ALA A 505 -34.56 -14.67 -9.71
N LEU A 506 -34.03 -15.79 -10.19
CA LEU A 506 -34.65 -17.12 -10.02
C LEU A 506 -34.70 -17.56 -8.56
N ARG A 507 -33.68 -17.23 -7.78
CA ARG A 507 -33.57 -17.57 -6.35
C ARG A 507 -34.53 -16.75 -5.49
N GLN A 508 -34.59 -15.44 -5.70
CA GLN A 508 -35.36 -14.50 -4.87
C GLN A 508 -36.82 -14.35 -5.31
N SER A 509 -37.12 -14.69 -6.56
CA SER A 509 -38.50 -14.68 -7.04
C SER A 509 -39.30 -15.86 -6.49
N PRO A 510 -40.63 -15.85 -6.66
CA PRO A 510 -41.44 -16.95 -6.18
C PRO A 510 -41.17 -18.30 -6.92
N VAL A 511 -40.34 -18.31 -7.97
CA VAL A 511 -39.74 -19.52 -8.58
C VAL A 511 -39.00 -20.37 -7.55
N LYS A 512 -38.32 -19.71 -6.59
CA LYS A 512 -37.56 -20.34 -5.49
C LYS A 512 -36.57 -21.40 -5.97
N LEU A 513 -35.68 -21.03 -6.89
CA LEU A 513 -34.56 -21.90 -7.28
C LEU A 513 -33.76 -22.30 -6.01
N PRO A 514 -33.48 -23.61 -5.81
CA PRO A 514 -32.64 -24.05 -4.70
C PRO A 514 -31.27 -23.37 -4.72
N ARG A 515 -30.71 -23.12 -3.53
CA ARG A 515 -29.38 -22.51 -3.42
C ARG A 515 -28.32 -23.39 -4.09
N ILE A 516 -27.46 -22.75 -4.87
CA ILE A 516 -26.28 -23.35 -5.49
C ILE A 516 -25.08 -22.67 -4.86
N ARG A 517 -24.25 -23.43 -4.15
CA ARG A 517 -23.20 -22.89 -3.28
C ARG A 517 -22.27 -21.94 -4.03
N ILE A 518 -21.67 -22.39 -5.13
CA ILE A 518 -20.77 -21.55 -5.94
C ILE A 518 -21.44 -20.26 -6.43
N MET A 519 -22.71 -20.31 -6.82
CA MET A 519 -23.42 -19.12 -7.30
C MET A 519 -23.65 -18.10 -6.18
N ASP A 520 -23.93 -18.57 -4.96
CA ASP A 520 -24.04 -17.71 -3.79
C ASP A 520 -22.69 -17.06 -3.43
N GLU A 521 -21.60 -17.84 -3.44
CA GLU A 521 -20.24 -17.35 -3.20
C GLU A 521 -19.81 -16.32 -4.25
N LEU A 522 -20.16 -16.53 -5.52
CA LEU A 522 -19.90 -15.56 -6.60
C LEU A 522 -20.74 -14.28 -6.46
N CYS A 523 -22.01 -14.40 -6.05
CA CYS A 523 -22.84 -13.23 -5.77
C CYS A 523 -22.27 -12.39 -4.61
N GLU A 524 -21.70 -13.02 -3.59
CA GLU A 524 -21.04 -12.34 -2.47
C GLU A 524 -19.72 -11.68 -2.90
N MET A 525 -18.89 -12.39 -3.66
CA MET A 525 -17.62 -11.87 -4.19
C MET A 525 -17.83 -10.65 -5.09
N PHE A 526 -18.77 -10.73 -6.03
CA PHE A 526 -19.06 -9.65 -6.97
C PHE A 526 -20.17 -8.71 -6.49
N HIS A 527 -20.47 -8.71 -5.20
CA HIS A 527 -21.51 -7.87 -4.61
C HIS A 527 -21.32 -6.39 -4.96
N ASP A 528 -20.10 -5.88 -4.85
CA ASP A 528 -19.80 -4.48 -5.14
C ASP A 528 -19.65 -4.26 -6.66
N ALA A 529 -19.00 -5.19 -7.37
CA ALA A 529 -18.67 -5.06 -8.80
C ALA A 529 -19.88 -5.17 -9.75
N ILE A 530 -20.80 -6.11 -9.48
CA ILE A 530 -21.93 -6.48 -10.37
C ILE A 530 -23.28 -6.03 -9.80
N PHE A 531 -23.39 -6.00 -8.47
CA PHE A 531 -24.62 -5.62 -7.78
C PHE A 531 -24.55 -4.24 -7.12
N PHE A 532 -23.46 -3.49 -7.30
CA PHE A 532 -23.27 -2.13 -6.77
C PHE A 532 -23.53 -2.00 -5.27
N GLY A 533 -23.15 -3.03 -4.52
CA GLY A 533 -23.33 -3.05 -3.07
C GLY A 533 -24.74 -3.43 -2.62
N THR A 534 -25.61 -3.93 -3.51
CA THR A 534 -26.95 -4.38 -3.12
C THR A 534 -27.41 -5.55 -3.98
N LEU A 535 -27.49 -6.74 -3.38
CA LEU A 535 -28.13 -7.90 -4.02
C LEU A 535 -29.65 -7.66 -4.15
N PRO A 536 -30.22 -7.53 -5.37
CA PRO A 536 -31.62 -7.16 -5.53
C PRO A 536 -32.56 -8.24 -4.98
N ASP A 537 -33.57 -7.83 -4.21
CA ASP A 537 -34.69 -8.68 -3.77
C ASP A 537 -35.99 -8.42 -4.56
N LYS A 538 -36.00 -7.34 -5.35
CA LYS A 538 -37.07 -6.89 -6.23
C LYS A 538 -36.50 -6.01 -7.34
N ASN A 539 -37.35 -5.63 -8.30
CA ASN A 539 -36.95 -4.78 -9.44
C ASN A 539 -35.76 -5.37 -10.23
N PHE A 540 -35.64 -6.70 -10.28
CA PHE A 540 -34.52 -7.42 -10.89
C PHE A 540 -34.17 -6.88 -12.28
N LEU A 541 -35.17 -6.62 -13.11
CA LEU A 541 -34.99 -6.13 -14.47
C LEU A 541 -34.31 -4.75 -14.52
N SER A 542 -34.69 -3.84 -13.61
CA SER A 542 -34.08 -2.51 -13.56
C SER A 542 -32.61 -2.57 -13.13
N TRP A 543 -32.28 -3.43 -12.17
CA TRP A 543 -30.91 -3.66 -11.72
C TRP A 543 -30.05 -4.30 -12.80
N TYR A 544 -30.56 -5.35 -13.46
CA TYR A 544 -29.89 -5.99 -14.58
C TYR A 544 -29.59 -5.00 -15.71
N ARG A 545 -30.59 -4.22 -16.14
CA ARG A 545 -30.42 -3.23 -17.20
C ARG A 545 -29.46 -2.11 -16.83
N TYR A 546 -29.46 -1.68 -15.56
CA TYR A 546 -28.51 -0.70 -15.06
C TYR A 546 -27.07 -1.22 -15.10
N CYS A 547 -26.85 -2.49 -14.76
CA CYS A 547 -25.55 -3.15 -14.80
C CYS A 547 -25.06 -3.37 -16.24
N VAL A 548 -25.88 -4.02 -17.07
CA VAL A 548 -25.50 -4.49 -18.41
C VAL A 548 -25.51 -3.39 -19.47
N TYR A 549 -26.42 -2.40 -19.36
CA TYR A 549 -26.63 -1.38 -20.40
C TYR A 549 -26.37 0.07 -19.95
N ASP A 550 -25.81 0.29 -18.75
CA ASP A 550 -25.73 1.63 -18.12
C ASP A 550 -27.08 2.38 -18.13
N ALA A 551 -28.19 1.64 -18.03
CA ALA A 551 -29.51 2.19 -18.30
C ALA A 551 -29.87 3.31 -17.31
N LYS A 552 -30.21 4.50 -17.83
CA LYS A 552 -30.56 5.67 -17.01
C LYS A 552 -32.07 5.82 -16.89
N ILE A 553 -32.52 6.32 -15.74
CA ILE A 553 -33.92 6.75 -15.56
C ILE A 553 -34.20 7.84 -16.58
N ALA A 554 -35.12 7.58 -17.50
CA ALA A 554 -35.46 8.53 -18.54
C ALA A 554 -36.26 9.68 -17.93
N LYS A 555 -35.63 10.87 -17.82
CA LYS A 555 -36.37 12.12 -17.61
C LYS A 555 -37.06 12.48 -18.93
N ILE A 556 -38.27 11.94 -19.13
CA ILE A 556 -39.29 12.36 -20.12
C ILE A 556 -38.70 12.84 -21.47
N SER A 557 -38.47 11.96 -22.46
CA SER A 557 -38.56 12.33 -23.90
C SER A 557 -38.29 11.19 -24.90
N LYS A 558 -39.16 11.14 -25.93
CA LYS A 558 -39.05 10.76 -27.36
C LYS A 558 -38.32 9.49 -27.85
N LEU A 559 -37.55 8.76 -27.03
CA LEU A 559 -36.95 7.49 -27.47
C LEU A 559 -37.85 6.27 -27.17
N PRO A 560 -37.74 5.17 -27.94
CA PRO A 560 -38.51 3.95 -27.68
C PRO A 560 -38.26 3.48 -26.25
N HIS A 561 -39.32 3.40 -25.45
CA HIS A 561 -39.24 2.84 -24.11
C HIS A 561 -39.16 1.31 -24.25
N TYR A 562 -38.13 0.68 -23.68
CA TYR A 562 -38.07 -0.79 -23.62
C TYR A 562 -39.01 -1.30 -22.52
N GLY A 563 -40.30 -1.41 -22.85
CA GLY A 563 -41.33 -1.94 -21.95
C GLY A 563 -41.64 -1.08 -20.72
N ALA A 564 -42.29 -1.69 -19.72
CA ALA A 564 -42.83 -1.01 -18.53
C ALA A 564 -41.79 -0.46 -17.54
N SER A 565 -40.48 -0.53 -17.83
CA SER A 565 -39.44 -0.18 -16.86
C SER A 565 -39.06 1.32 -16.84
N GLY A 566 -39.46 2.10 -17.86
CA GLY A 566 -39.15 3.54 -17.95
C GLY A 566 -37.64 3.87 -18.06
N LEU A 567 -36.81 2.89 -18.44
CA LEU A 567 -35.36 3.06 -18.59
C LEU A 567 -34.96 3.28 -20.05
N ARG A 568 -33.99 4.16 -20.28
CA ARG A 568 -33.35 4.32 -21.59
C ARG A 568 -32.13 3.39 -21.66
N ILE A 569 -32.15 2.48 -22.62
CA ILE A 569 -31.04 1.60 -22.98
C ILE A 569 -30.28 2.29 -24.11
N ASP A 570 -28.97 2.43 -23.97
CA ASP A 570 -28.09 2.81 -25.06
C ASP A 570 -27.31 1.55 -25.47
N PRO A 571 -27.64 0.92 -26.61
CA PRO A 571 -27.00 -0.33 -27.02
C PRO A 571 -25.51 -0.16 -27.34
N ASP A 572 -25.02 1.08 -27.51
CA ASP A 572 -23.62 1.38 -27.76
C ASP A 572 -22.83 1.66 -26.46
N HIS A 573 -23.50 1.73 -25.29
CA HIS A 573 -22.82 1.93 -24.01
C HIS A 573 -22.27 0.62 -23.45
N MET A 574 -21.03 0.68 -22.98
CA MET A 574 -20.37 -0.43 -22.29
C MET A 574 -21.05 -0.74 -20.95
N PRO A 575 -21.03 -2.00 -20.51
CA PRO A 575 -21.54 -2.40 -19.20
C PRO A 575 -20.89 -1.59 -18.08
N ARG A 576 -21.68 -1.20 -17.08
CA ARG A 576 -21.20 -0.54 -15.87
C ARG A 576 -20.81 -1.60 -14.85
N ALA A 577 -19.82 -2.45 -15.11
CA ALA A 577 -19.22 -3.20 -13.99
C ALA A 577 -18.17 -2.32 -13.32
N LEU A 578 -18.15 -2.30 -11.98
CA LEU A 578 -17.04 -1.68 -11.26
C LEU A 578 -15.85 -2.65 -11.27
N SER A 579 -14.63 -2.10 -11.23
CA SER A 579 -13.42 -2.89 -10.99
C SER A 579 -13.60 -3.70 -9.71
N VAL A 580 -13.02 -4.89 -9.67
CA VAL A 580 -12.99 -5.68 -8.46
C VAL A 580 -11.91 -5.07 -7.57
N ASP A 581 -12.31 -4.51 -6.44
CA ASP A 581 -11.39 -3.85 -5.52
C ASP A 581 -10.35 -4.87 -5.00
N SER A 582 -9.08 -4.54 -5.16
CA SER A 582 -7.93 -5.41 -4.83
C SER A 582 -6.76 -4.52 -4.45
N ALA A 583 -6.37 -4.57 -3.18
CA ALA A 583 -5.26 -3.82 -2.65
C ALA A 583 -3.95 -4.29 -3.28
N PHE A 584 -3.80 -5.61 -3.45
CA PHE A 584 -2.67 -6.24 -4.12
C PHE A 584 -2.51 -5.73 -5.56
N ALA A 585 -3.55 -5.83 -6.39
CA ALA A 585 -3.46 -5.45 -7.79
C ALA A 585 -3.27 -3.94 -7.95
N THR A 586 -3.96 -3.13 -7.13
CA THR A 586 -3.86 -1.68 -7.17
C THR A 586 -2.43 -1.22 -6.95
N GLN A 587 -1.78 -1.71 -5.91
CA GLN A 587 -0.43 -1.25 -5.56
C GLN A 587 0.66 -1.94 -6.40
N HIS A 588 0.48 -3.21 -6.78
CA HIS A 588 1.38 -3.92 -7.71
C HIS A 588 1.42 -3.23 -9.08
N ARG A 589 0.28 -2.76 -9.59
CA ARG A 589 0.17 -1.98 -10.83
C ARG A 589 1.02 -0.71 -10.83
N HIS A 590 1.15 -0.06 -9.67
CA HIS A 590 1.93 1.16 -9.51
C HIS A 590 3.41 0.87 -9.18
N GLY A 591 3.85 -0.39 -9.31
CA GLY A 591 5.20 -0.79 -8.95
C GLY A 591 5.54 -0.46 -7.51
N HIS A 592 4.58 -0.66 -6.59
CA HIS A 592 4.69 -0.34 -5.17
C HIS A 592 4.88 1.16 -4.85
N THR A 593 4.79 2.05 -5.85
CA THR A 593 4.80 3.49 -5.60
C THR A 593 3.51 3.88 -4.86
N PRO A 594 3.57 4.72 -3.81
CA PRO A 594 2.39 5.18 -3.09
C PRO A 594 1.32 5.69 -4.05
N SER A 595 0.19 5.00 -4.08
CA SER A 595 -0.96 5.37 -4.90
C SER A 595 -2.13 5.73 -4.00
N PRO A 596 -2.90 6.80 -4.29
CA PRO A 596 -4.04 7.19 -3.45
C PRO A 596 -5.05 6.07 -3.28
N GLY A 597 -5.29 5.30 -4.35
CA GLY A 597 -6.19 4.15 -4.33
C GLY A 597 -5.81 3.07 -3.32
N PHE A 598 -4.52 2.92 -3.00
CA PHE A 598 -4.04 1.99 -1.98
C PHE A 598 -3.84 2.67 -0.63
N THR A 599 -3.06 3.75 -0.58
CA THR A 599 -2.66 4.40 0.67
C THR A 599 -3.82 5.06 1.40
N GLY A 600 -4.81 5.57 0.68
CA GLY A 600 -6.00 6.16 1.28
C GLY A 600 -6.76 5.15 2.14
N PRO A 601 -7.30 4.07 1.55
CA PRO A 601 -7.96 3.01 2.31
C PRO A 601 -7.07 2.38 3.40
N LEU A 602 -5.77 2.19 3.11
CA LEU A 602 -4.81 1.65 4.08
C LEU A 602 -4.75 2.47 5.37
N TYR A 603 -4.82 3.79 5.27
CA TYR A 603 -4.75 4.72 6.41
C TYR A 603 -6.11 5.29 6.83
N GLY A 604 -7.22 4.78 6.28
CA GLY A 604 -8.57 5.25 6.60
C GLY A 604 -8.92 6.62 6.03
N VAL A 605 -8.16 7.12 5.04
CA VAL A 605 -8.41 8.39 4.35
C VAL A 605 -9.30 8.14 3.14
N LYS A 606 -10.42 8.86 3.06
CA LYS A 606 -11.38 8.71 1.95
C LYS A 606 -10.84 9.31 0.66
N VAL A 607 -10.71 8.49 -0.37
CA VAL A 607 -10.31 8.93 -1.71
C VAL A 607 -11.56 9.09 -2.60
N PRO A 608 -11.66 10.18 -3.38
CA PRO A 608 -12.76 10.36 -4.32
C PRO A 608 -12.86 9.19 -5.30
N SER A 609 -14.04 8.59 -5.41
CA SER A 609 -14.29 7.50 -6.38
C SER A 609 -14.43 7.99 -7.82
N LYS A 610 -14.49 9.31 -8.03
CA LYS A 610 -14.62 9.96 -9.34
C LYS A 610 -13.70 11.17 -9.43
N GLY A 611 -12.96 11.24 -10.52
CA GLY A 611 -12.03 12.34 -10.80
C GLY A 611 -10.67 12.17 -10.11
N PRO A 612 -9.68 12.99 -10.46
CA PRO A 612 -8.38 12.97 -9.83
C PRO A 612 -8.46 13.46 -8.38
N PRO A 613 -7.65 12.90 -7.46
CA PRO A 613 -7.53 13.40 -6.10
C PRO A 613 -6.97 14.83 -6.08
N SER A 614 -7.38 15.62 -5.09
CA SER A 614 -6.88 16.99 -4.92
C SER A 614 -5.41 17.00 -4.49
N THR A 615 -4.67 18.06 -4.83
CA THR A 615 -3.28 18.24 -4.37
C THR A 615 -3.16 18.22 -2.84
N ALA A 616 -4.15 18.76 -2.12
CA ALA A 616 -4.17 18.74 -0.66
C ALA A 616 -4.24 17.31 -0.11
N LEU A 617 -5.11 16.46 -0.69
CA LEU A 617 -5.21 15.05 -0.32
C LEU A 617 -3.93 14.28 -0.64
N LEU A 618 -3.31 14.54 -1.80
CA LEU A 618 -2.04 13.92 -2.16
C LEU A 618 -0.93 14.26 -1.16
N ASN A 619 -0.84 15.52 -0.75
CA ASN A 619 0.13 15.95 0.26
C ASN A 619 -0.15 15.36 1.65
N GLU A 620 -1.42 15.21 2.02
CA GLU A 620 -1.82 14.53 3.27
C GLU A 620 -1.37 13.06 3.27
N LEU A 621 -1.66 12.34 2.19
CA LEU A 621 -1.28 10.93 2.05
C LEU A 621 0.23 10.75 2.01
N ASP A 622 0.96 11.64 1.33
CA ASP A 622 2.43 11.64 1.28
C ASP A 622 3.04 11.90 2.67
N GLY A 623 2.45 12.82 3.43
CA GLY A 623 2.84 13.10 4.81
C GLY A 623 2.61 11.90 5.74
N ILE A 624 1.46 11.23 5.64
CA ILE A 624 1.16 10.01 6.41
C ILE A 624 2.12 8.89 6.00
N TYR A 625 2.28 8.66 4.69
CA TYR A 625 3.17 7.61 4.17
C TYR A 625 4.61 7.85 4.60
N SER A 626 5.12 9.09 4.60
CA SER A 626 6.48 9.39 5.02
C SER A 626 6.66 9.37 6.54
N GLY A 627 5.60 9.64 7.31
CA GLY A 627 5.66 9.72 8.78
C GLY A 627 5.39 8.41 9.52
N ILE A 628 4.74 7.42 8.88
CA ILE A 628 4.50 6.11 9.49
C ILE A 628 5.79 5.27 9.53
N ARG A 629 6.02 4.57 10.65
CA ARG A 629 7.15 3.64 10.78
C ARG A 629 7.07 2.53 9.74
N ASP A 630 8.22 2.17 9.17
CA ASP A 630 8.29 1.20 8.07
C ASP A 630 7.67 -0.15 8.44
N ILE A 631 7.93 -0.66 9.64
CA ILE A 631 7.33 -1.92 10.12
C ILE A 631 5.79 -1.84 10.24
N ASP A 632 5.26 -0.73 10.75
CA ASP A 632 3.81 -0.54 10.92
C ASP A 632 3.13 -0.48 9.55
N HIS A 633 3.77 0.20 8.59
CA HIS A 633 3.31 0.24 7.21
C HIS A 633 3.23 -1.16 6.60
N ILE A 634 4.28 -1.96 6.74
CA ILE A 634 4.34 -3.31 6.18
C ILE A 634 3.29 -4.24 6.82
N GLN A 635 3.05 -4.14 8.13
CA GLN A 635 1.99 -4.90 8.80
C GLN A 635 0.58 -4.48 8.35
N LEU A 636 0.34 -3.19 8.13
CA LEU A 636 -0.93 -2.72 7.57
C LEU A 636 -1.10 -3.22 6.12
N ALA A 637 -0.04 -3.17 5.33
CA ALA A 637 -0.05 -3.60 3.94
C ALA A 637 -0.34 -5.11 3.83
N GLU A 638 0.25 -5.93 4.70
CA GLU A 638 -0.04 -7.36 4.83
C GLU A 638 -1.53 -7.61 5.07
N GLN A 639 -2.12 -6.94 6.07
CA GLN A 639 -3.54 -7.09 6.41
C GLN A 639 -4.47 -6.68 5.26
N ALA A 640 -4.08 -5.66 4.49
CA ALA A 640 -4.84 -5.22 3.33
C ALA A 640 -4.78 -6.26 2.21
N VAL A 641 -3.58 -6.73 1.86
CA VAL A 641 -3.34 -7.67 0.76
C VAL A 641 -3.87 -9.07 1.06
N LEU A 642 -3.76 -9.55 2.30
CA LEU A 642 -4.23 -10.89 2.67
C LEU A 642 -5.73 -11.10 2.41
N LYS A 643 -6.53 -10.03 2.45
CA LYS A 643 -7.97 -10.08 2.12
C LYS A 643 -8.22 -10.45 0.66
N ASP A 644 -7.28 -10.17 -0.23
CA ASP A 644 -7.37 -10.51 -1.65
C ASP A 644 -6.98 -11.98 -1.90
N PHE A 645 -6.36 -12.64 -0.93
CA PHE A 645 -5.94 -14.05 -0.99
C PHE A 645 -6.81 -14.99 -0.15
N GLN A 646 -7.46 -14.47 0.89
CA GLN A 646 -8.17 -15.28 1.87
C GLN A 646 -9.60 -14.77 2.10
N GLY A 647 -10.48 -15.70 2.50
CA GLY A 647 -11.87 -15.38 2.83
C GLY A 647 -12.79 -15.13 1.62
N PRO A 648 -13.95 -14.50 1.84
CA PRO A 648 -14.98 -14.30 0.80
C PRO A 648 -14.55 -13.37 -0.34
N ARG A 649 -13.52 -12.54 -0.13
CA ARG A 649 -12.98 -11.57 -1.09
C ARG A 649 -11.63 -11.98 -1.67
N ALA A 650 -11.34 -13.29 -1.72
CA ALA A 650 -10.08 -13.84 -2.24
C ALA A 650 -9.94 -13.70 -3.78
N VAL A 651 -10.11 -12.49 -4.30
CA VAL A 651 -10.27 -12.16 -5.72
C VAL A 651 -9.02 -12.49 -6.54
N ILE A 652 -7.82 -12.31 -5.97
CA ILE A 652 -6.55 -12.63 -6.65
C ILE A 652 -6.41 -14.14 -6.88
N THR A 653 -6.98 -14.96 -5.99
CA THR A 653 -6.84 -16.42 -6.10
C THR A 653 -7.79 -17.03 -7.12
N VAL A 654 -8.76 -16.28 -7.65
CA VAL A 654 -9.77 -16.82 -8.56
C VAL A 654 -9.18 -17.01 -9.96
N ASP A 655 -9.40 -18.19 -10.52
CA ASP A 655 -9.23 -18.46 -11.95
C ASP A 655 -10.41 -17.87 -12.71
N TYR A 656 -10.29 -16.59 -13.07
CA TYR A 656 -11.30 -15.87 -13.86
C TYR A 656 -11.57 -16.51 -15.22
N PHE A 657 -10.63 -17.28 -15.79
CA PHE A 657 -10.83 -17.97 -17.06
C PHE A 657 -11.77 -19.17 -16.88
N SER A 658 -11.52 -19.99 -15.85
CA SER A 658 -12.41 -21.10 -15.50
C SER A 658 -13.78 -20.60 -15.05
N LEU A 659 -13.84 -19.51 -14.30
CA LEU A 659 -15.10 -18.85 -13.93
C LEU A 659 -15.88 -18.37 -15.15
N TYR A 660 -15.22 -17.67 -16.08
CA TYR A 660 -15.86 -17.19 -17.30
C TYR A 660 -16.39 -18.37 -18.14
N LYS A 661 -15.59 -19.42 -18.32
CA LYS A 661 -16.00 -20.64 -19.03
C LYS A 661 -17.22 -21.29 -18.36
N PHE A 662 -17.21 -21.39 -17.04
CA PHE A 662 -18.32 -21.93 -16.26
C PHE A 662 -19.62 -21.14 -16.47
N CYS A 663 -19.56 -19.81 -16.37
CA CYS A 663 -20.71 -18.95 -16.65
C CYS A 663 -21.15 -19.04 -18.13
N ALA A 664 -20.20 -19.12 -19.06
CA ALA A 664 -20.49 -19.28 -20.49
C ALA A 664 -21.24 -20.59 -20.75
N ASP A 665 -20.84 -21.71 -20.15
CA ASP A 665 -21.53 -23.00 -20.31
C ASP A 665 -22.98 -22.96 -19.82
N ILE A 666 -23.24 -22.29 -18.70
CA ILE A 666 -24.61 -22.08 -18.19
C ILE A 666 -25.42 -21.23 -19.18
N MET A 667 -24.81 -20.17 -19.73
CA MET A 667 -25.46 -19.26 -20.67
C MET A 667 -25.68 -19.90 -22.04
N ASP A 668 -24.80 -20.78 -22.49
CA ASP A 668 -24.98 -21.54 -23.73
C ASP A 668 -26.14 -22.54 -23.60
N ASP A 669 -26.22 -23.27 -22.48
CA ASP A 669 -27.35 -24.13 -22.16
C ASP A 669 -28.67 -23.33 -22.11
N PHE A 670 -28.67 -22.19 -21.43
CA PHE A 670 -29.82 -21.30 -21.33
C PHE A 670 -30.24 -20.78 -22.71
N THR A 671 -29.32 -20.23 -23.49
CA THR A 671 -29.62 -19.63 -24.80
C THR A 671 -30.00 -20.66 -25.84
N CYS A 672 -29.44 -21.87 -25.81
CA CYS A 672 -29.84 -22.96 -26.71
C CYS A 672 -31.33 -23.27 -26.55
N ILE A 673 -31.79 -23.44 -25.30
CA ILE A 673 -33.18 -23.74 -25.00
C ILE A 673 -34.07 -22.51 -25.29
N ALA A 674 -33.61 -21.30 -24.95
CA ALA A 674 -34.38 -20.08 -25.16
C ALA A 674 -34.53 -19.76 -26.66
N LYS A 675 -33.48 -19.94 -27.46
CA LYS A 675 -33.51 -19.82 -28.93
C LYS A 675 -34.48 -20.80 -29.54
N TYR A 676 -34.54 -22.03 -29.06
CA TYR A 676 -35.51 -23.00 -29.56
C TYR A 676 -36.95 -22.56 -29.29
N ASP A 677 -37.27 -22.13 -28.07
CA ASP A 677 -38.61 -21.66 -27.71
C ASP A 677 -39.01 -20.38 -28.47
N VAL A 678 -38.09 -19.41 -28.58
CA VAL A 678 -38.33 -18.19 -29.36
C VAL A 678 -38.40 -18.49 -30.85
N GLY A 679 -37.54 -19.35 -31.38
CA GLY A 679 -37.50 -19.72 -32.80
C GLY A 679 -38.75 -20.44 -33.26
N MET A 680 -39.36 -21.25 -32.40
CA MET A 680 -40.67 -21.87 -32.65
C MET A 680 -41.82 -20.84 -32.77
N ARG A 681 -41.68 -19.66 -32.15
CA ARG A 681 -42.71 -18.61 -32.15
C ARG A 681 -42.39 -17.48 -33.14
N HIS A 682 -41.11 -17.13 -33.27
CA HIS A 682 -40.55 -15.96 -33.94
C HIS A 682 -39.14 -16.27 -34.48
N PRO A 683 -39.02 -17.08 -35.54
CA PRO A 683 -37.72 -17.52 -36.09
C PRO A 683 -36.83 -16.35 -36.54
N GLU A 684 -37.42 -15.29 -37.09
CA GLU A 684 -36.71 -14.09 -37.56
C GLU A 684 -36.00 -13.33 -36.42
N ILE A 685 -36.56 -13.38 -35.19
CA ILE A 685 -36.02 -12.68 -34.02
C ILE A 685 -34.96 -13.52 -33.32
N ALA A 686 -35.13 -14.85 -33.33
CA ALA A 686 -34.27 -15.77 -32.59
C ALA A 686 -32.80 -15.72 -33.05
N GLU A 687 -32.56 -15.51 -34.35
CA GLU A 687 -31.21 -15.44 -34.91
C GLU A 687 -30.48 -14.12 -34.65
N VAL A 688 -31.24 -13.04 -34.38
CA VAL A 688 -30.69 -11.68 -34.23
C VAL A 688 -30.46 -11.29 -32.77
N MET A 689 -31.15 -11.94 -31.81
CA MET A 689 -31.01 -11.60 -30.40
C MET A 689 -29.67 -12.05 -29.78
N GLY A 690 -29.04 -11.13 -29.05
CA GLY A 690 -27.88 -11.40 -28.20
C GLY A 690 -28.27 -12.13 -26.91
N LEU A 691 -27.27 -12.70 -26.22
CA LEU A 691 -27.43 -13.38 -24.93
C LEU A 691 -28.17 -12.48 -23.93
N GLU A 692 -27.73 -11.24 -23.84
CA GLU A 692 -28.24 -10.24 -22.93
C GLU A 692 -29.73 -9.96 -23.13
N ASN A 693 -30.24 -10.08 -24.37
CA ASN A 693 -31.66 -9.92 -24.68
C ASN A 693 -32.49 -11.12 -24.18
N TYR A 694 -31.97 -12.34 -24.32
CA TYR A 694 -32.62 -13.54 -23.77
C TYR A 694 -32.73 -13.47 -22.25
N VAL A 695 -31.66 -13.02 -21.59
CA VAL A 695 -31.65 -12.86 -20.12
C VAL A 695 -32.58 -11.73 -19.67
N ASP A 696 -32.58 -10.58 -20.36
CA ASP A 696 -33.51 -9.49 -20.11
C ASP A 696 -34.97 -9.97 -20.17
N ALA A 697 -35.32 -10.70 -21.24
CA ALA A 697 -36.65 -11.26 -21.43
C ALA A 697 -37.03 -12.26 -20.33
N ALA A 698 -36.10 -13.14 -19.94
CA ALA A 698 -36.33 -14.10 -18.86
C ALA A 698 -36.57 -13.41 -17.51
N ILE A 699 -35.76 -12.40 -17.16
CA ILE A 699 -35.97 -11.61 -15.93
C ILE A 699 -37.30 -10.84 -16.00
N GLY A 700 -37.65 -10.29 -17.16
CA GLY A 700 -38.95 -9.65 -17.39
C GLY A 700 -40.13 -10.61 -17.16
N CYS A 701 -40.02 -11.85 -17.65
CA CYS A 701 -40.99 -12.90 -17.35
C CYS A 701 -41.12 -13.15 -15.85
N ILE A 702 -39.99 -13.31 -15.13
CA ILE A 702 -39.98 -13.51 -13.66
C ILE A 702 -40.71 -12.37 -12.93
N VAL A 703 -40.42 -11.13 -13.30
CA VAL A 703 -41.06 -9.95 -12.70
C VAL A 703 -42.58 -9.94 -12.97
N SER A 704 -43.01 -10.19 -14.21
CA SER A 704 -44.44 -10.19 -14.57
C SER A 704 -45.24 -11.31 -13.90
N MET A 705 -44.58 -12.43 -13.56
CA MET A 705 -45.21 -13.56 -12.88
C MET A 705 -45.36 -13.38 -11.37
N SER A 706 -44.57 -12.49 -10.75
CA SER A 706 -44.52 -12.32 -9.29
C SER A 706 -45.84 -11.81 -8.66
N GLY A 707 -46.84 -11.45 -9.48
CA GLY A 707 -48.20 -11.07 -9.05
C GLY A 707 -49.32 -12.08 -9.37
N ARG A 708 -49.03 -13.24 -9.98
CA ARG A 708 -50.05 -14.22 -10.43
C ARG A 708 -50.17 -15.44 -9.51
N LYS A 709 -51.41 -15.88 -9.23
CA LYS A 709 -51.68 -17.02 -8.32
C LYS A 709 -51.37 -18.40 -8.89
N GLU A 710 -51.35 -18.58 -10.22
CA GLU A 710 -51.16 -19.89 -10.90
C GLU A 710 -49.72 -20.15 -11.37
N MET A 711 -48.76 -19.45 -10.78
CA MET A 711 -47.39 -19.34 -11.25
C MET A 711 -46.64 -20.68 -11.38
N HIS A 712 -46.82 -21.63 -10.44
CA HIS A 712 -46.11 -22.92 -10.51
C HIS A 712 -46.47 -23.75 -11.75
N ARG A 713 -47.71 -23.65 -12.26
CA ARG A 713 -48.12 -24.39 -13.47
C ARG A 713 -47.67 -23.72 -14.77
N GLU A 714 -47.68 -22.39 -14.83
CA GLU A 714 -47.26 -21.64 -16.03
C GLU A 714 -45.73 -21.64 -16.21
N MET A 715 -44.96 -21.59 -15.12
CA MET A 715 -43.50 -21.53 -15.16
C MET A 715 -42.85 -22.74 -15.84
N HIS A 716 -43.35 -23.95 -15.58
CA HIS A 716 -42.80 -25.17 -16.16
C HIS A 716 -43.23 -25.41 -17.61
N ARG A 717 -44.17 -24.63 -18.15
CA ARG A 717 -44.78 -24.94 -19.45
C ARG A 717 -44.09 -24.36 -20.67
N THR A 718 -43.35 -23.24 -20.55
CA THR A 718 -42.44 -22.62 -21.56
C THR A 718 -42.37 -21.09 -21.32
N SER A 719 -41.75 -20.67 -20.22
CA SER A 719 -41.38 -19.27 -20.00
C SER A 719 -39.87 -19.16 -19.85
N GLY A 720 -39.28 -17.99 -20.15
CA GLY A 720 -37.85 -17.75 -19.98
C GLY A 720 -37.32 -18.08 -18.57
N ALA A 721 -38.18 -17.99 -17.55
CA ALA A 721 -37.88 -18.42 -16.19
C ALA A 721 -37.71 -19.93 -16.05
N GLY A 722 -38.57 -20.73 -16.70
CA GLY A 722 -38.46 -22.19 -16.72
C GLY A 722 -37.19 -22.65 -17.43
N VAL A 723 -36.81 -21.96 -18.51
CA VAL A 723 -35.55 -22.22 -19.23
C VAL A 723 -34.34 -21.92 -18.35
N GLY A 724 -34.32 -20.77 -17.68
CA GLY A 724 -33.27 -20.43 -16.70
C GLY A 724 -33.19 -21.48 -15.58
N PHE A 725 -34.32 -21.88 -15.01
CA PHE A 725 -34.37 -22.92 -13.97
C PHE A 725 -33.71 -24.22 -14.44
N MET A 726 -33.98 -24.68 -15.66
CA MET A 726 -33.38 -25.90 -16.20
C MET A 726 -31.87 -25.78 -16.38
N ALA A 727 -31.36 -24.64 -16.87
CA ALA A 727 -29.93 -24.42 -17.02
C ALA A 727 -29.20 -24.49 -15.67
N PHE A 728 -29.70 -23.78 -14.65
CA PHE A 728 -29.10 -23.80 -13.31
C PHE A 728 -29.27 -25.14 -12.58
N SER A 729 -30.31 -25.92 -12.88
CA SER A 729 -30.57 -27.22 -12.22
C SER A 729 -29.54 -28.30 -12.57
N LYS A 730 -28.77 -28.13 -13.65
CA LYS A 730 -27.69 -29.05 -14.05
C LYS A 730 -26.41 -28.84 -13.24
N ILE A 731 -26.27 -27.71 -12.56
CA ILE A 731 -25.05 -27.38 -11.80
C ILE A 731 -24.98 -28.24 -10.55
N ASP A 732 -23.80 -28.80 -10.29
CA ASP A 732 -23.52 -29.48 -9.03
C ASP A 732 -23.67 -28.51 -7.85
N LYS A 733 -24.60 -28.81 -6.96
CA LYS A 733 -24.91 -28.00 -5.77
C LYS A 733 -23.76 -28.00 -4.75
N GLY A 734 -22.90 -29.02 -4.78
CA GLY A 734 -21.71 -29.13 -3.93
C GLY A 734 -20.52 -28.34 -4.45
N LEU A 735 -20.54 -27.90 -5.71
CA LEU A 735 -19.47 -27.11 -6.30
C LEU A 735 -19.30 -25.80 -5.53
N SER A 736 -18.04 -25.46 -5.22
CA SER A 736 -17.67 -24.25 -4.49
C SER A 736 -16.63 -23.47 -5.26
N LEU A 737 -16.55 -22.18 -4.99
CA LEU A 737 -15.56 -21.27 -5.54
C LEU A 737 -14.11 -21.75 -5.32
N ASP A 738 -13.83 -22.47 -4.24
CA ASP A 738 -12.50 -23.04 -3.99
C ASP A 738 -12.01 -23.98 -5.11
N SER A 739 -12.91 -24.61 -5.87
CA SER A 739 -12.52 -25.44 -7.03
C SER A 739 -12.10 -24.62 -8.24
N MET A 740 -12.33 -23.30 -8.21
CA MET A 740 -11.94 -22.34 -9.24
C MET A 740 -10.84 -21.39 -8.75
N LYS A 741 -10.07 -21.79 -7.72
CA LYS A 741 -8.90 -21.05 -7.27
C LYS A 741 -7.61 -21.59 -7.87
N TRP A 742 -6.66 -20.70 -8.12
CA TRP A 742 -5.28 -21.05 -8.42
C TRP A 742 -4.67 -21.85 -7.26
N LYS A 743 -3.78 -22.78 -7.59
CA LYS A 743 -2.98 -23.52 -6.61
C LYS A 743 -1.67 -22.74 -6.40
N LEU A 744 -1.57 -22.04 -5.26
CA LEU A 744 -0.46 -21.13 -4.93
C LEU A 744 0.57 -21.74 -3.98
#